data_AF-A0A1Y1W304-F1
#
_entry.id   AF-A0A1Y1W304-F1
#
_cell.length_a   1.000
_cell.length_b   1.000
_cell.length_c   1.000
_cell.angle_alpha   90.00
_cell.angle_beta   90.00
_cell.angle_gamma   90.00
#
_symmetry.space_group_name_H-M   'P 1'
#
loop_
_entity.id
_entity.type
_entity.pdbx_description
1 polymer ?
#
loop_
_entity_poly.entity_id
_entity_poly.type
_entity_poly.pdbx_seq_one_letter_code
_entity_poly.pdbx_strand_id
1 'polypeptide(L)'
;MKSASSNDTYLELQPTRQSVMAPDTEHLVPNRKDTIKYAKSLFPISTWIYRYNWTWLLGDLVAGITVGVVVIPQGMAYAKLATLSPEFGLYSSFVGCALYFMFATSKDITIGPVAVMSILLGNALNDVVPDLPEYYQERRWLLIPLPAIAAFMTGSAINIAMGQVPGMLGNNTVKGYDTREATYKVFINFFRYIKHCNINAAVGLSALIILYLIRWSCQKAAWRWPQHERMFFFLSTLRTAFVILLYTLISFIVNRNHRDDPKFAILGKVPKGFQHIELPQVNITLVDALKSKIPPTVIVLIIEHVSISKSFGRLSNYAINPNQELIAIGISNIFGPFFGAYPVTGSFSRTAIKYKAGVRTPLAGVFTALMIVFAIFVLPPMFYYIPNAQLAAVIIHAVGDLISAPRTIMAFWRISPFEFLIFWAGVTVSLFSTIDTGIYTTVALSAALMLFRIAKAQGKFVGQIKVYEQQLISEDNQMPQERHVYIPLDHSDGTNPSVKPKPPPNGIFIYRMSEGYLYLNAVHFTDLLVKEILKQTRPGVVNPYGSLGNRPWNDPGPRHKTESDIDIGVSNVDITSIQNLIDVRRQLDQHADCAVAWHFAGVKSPWIRRALVSSGFGASSTMTRTIFSVQLQHDPAALLSANHPNFHIDLDEALKATEQELRMYQDY
;
A
#
# COMPACT_ATOMS: atom_id res chain seq x y z
N MET A 1 42.38 -22.83 -11.18
CA MET A 1 42.61 -23.71 -12.35
C MET A 1 42.22 -25.14 -12.00
N LYS A 2 40.98 -25.52 -12.35
CA LYS A 2 40.57 -26.90 -12.65
C LYS A 2 39.73 -26.78 -13.92
N SER A 3 40.08 -27.57 -14.92
CA SER A 3 39.54 -27.51 -16.28
C SER A 3 38.03 -27.66 -16.29
N ALA A 4 37.35 -26.67 -16.86
CA ALA A 4 35.96 -26.80 -17.26
C ALA A 4 35.90 -27.80 -18.43
N SER A 5 35.41 -29.01 -18.19
CA SER A 5 34.99 -29.91 -19.25
C SER A 5 33.76 -29.29 -19.92
N SER A 6 33.93 -28.87 -21.16
CA SER A 6 32.85 -28.55 -22.09
C SER A 6 31.95 -29.79 -22.26
N ASN A 7 30.64 -29.62 -22.12
CA ASN A 7 29.55 -30.59 -22.30
C ASN A 7 28.83 -31.09 -21.02
N ASP A 8 28.80 -30.30 -19.95
CA ASP A 8 27.69 -30.44 -18.99
C ASP A 8 26.44 -29.81 -19.61
N THR A 9 25.70 -30.63 -20.37
CA THR A 9 24.36 -30.29 -20.83
C THR A 9 23.47 -30.17 -19.59
N TYR A 10 23.23 -28.95 -19.12
CA TYR A 10 22.29 -28.70 -18.03
C TYR A 10 20.88 -29.11 -18.49
N LEU A 11 20.50 -30.35 -18.17
CA LEU A 11 19.16 -30.87 -18.37
C LEU A 11 18.27 -30.28 -17.26
N GLU A 12 17.56 -29.22 -17.60
CA GLU A 12 16.52 -28.65 -16.73
C GLU A 12 15.38 -29.67 -16.61
N LEU A 13 15.33 -30.38 -15.47
CA LEU A 13 14.31 -31.39 -15.21
C LEU A 13 12.92 -30.76 -15.18
N GLN A 14 11.92 -31.48 -15.69
CA GLN A 14 10.52 -31.03 -15.67
C GLN A 14 10.09 -30.61 -14.25
N PRO A 15 9.45 -29.43 -14.10
CA PRO A 15 8.71 -29.12 -12.89
C PRO A 15 7.49 -30.05 -12.82
N THR A 16 7.61 -31.19 -12.15
CA THR A 16 6.52 -32.13 -11.88
C THR A 16 5.47 -31.42 -11.02
N ARG A 17 4.17 -31.75 -11.15
CA ARG A 17 3.11 -31.11 -10.32
C ARG A 17 3.46 -31.16 -8.82
N GLN A 18 4.13 -32.24 -8.40
CA GLN A 18 4.70 -32.38 -7.07
C GLN A 18 5.91 -31.47 -6.82
N SER A 19 6.93 -31.40 -7.70
CA SER A 19 8.10 -30.55 -7.46
C SER A 19 7.80 -29.04 -7.50
N VAL A 20 6.66 -28.63 -8.07
CA VAL A 20 6.23 -27.22 -8.03
C VAL A 20 5.24 -26.89 -6.92
N MET A 21 4.39 -27.84 -6.51
CA MET A 21 3.55 -27.66 -5.32
C MET A 21 4.33 -27.93 -4.02
N ALA A 22 5.41 -28.70 -4.10
CA ALA A 22 6.31 -29.07 -3.03
C ALA A 22 7.75 -28.96 -3.58
N PRO A 23 8.31 -27.74 -3.71
CA PRO A 23 9.74 -27.60 -3.98
C PRO A 23 10.49 -28.37 -2.91
N ASP A 24 11.47 -29.20 -3.31
CA ASP A 24 12.26 -30.13 -2.48
C ASP A 24 12.00 -29.96 -0.97
N THR A 25 11.07 -30.76 -0.46
CA THR A 25 10.56 -30.62 0.92
C THR A 25 11.64 -30.83 1.97
N GLU A 26 12.80 -31.39 1.60
CA GLU A 26 14.01 -31.44 2.42
C GLU A 26 14.51 -30.04 2.85
N HIS A 27 14.24 -28.98 2.07
CA HIS A 27 14.56 -27.60 2.45
C HIS A 27 13.44 -26.87 3.21
N LEU A 28 12.24 -27.44 3.29
CA LEU A 28 11.07 -26.83 3.93
C LEU A 28 10.82 -27.31 5.36
N VAL A 29 11.41 -28.44 5.78
CA VAL A 29 11.38 -28.86 7.19
C VAL A 29 12.41 -28.00 7.94
N PRO A 30 11.99 -27.08 8.82
CA PRO A 30 12.92 -26.18 9.48
C PRO A 30 13.90 -26.98 10.32
N ASN A 31 15.20 -26.84 10.03
CA ASN A 31 16.22 -27.42 10.88
C ASN A 31 16.20 -26.73 12.25
N ARG A 32 16.70 -27.37 13.31
CA ARG A 32 16.80 -26.76 14.66
C ARG A 32 17.47 -25.37 14.61
N LYS A 33 18.45 -25.19 13.73
CA LYS A 33 19.11 -23.90 13.48
C LYS A 33 18.14 -22.86 12.91
N ASP A 34 17.25 -23.24 12.00
CA ASP A 34 16.24 -22.36 11.41
C ASP A 34 15.14 -22.01 12.42
N THR A 35 14.73 -22.95 13.26
CA THR A 35 13.81 -22.67 14.38
C THR A 35 14.42 -21.66 15.37
N ILE A 36 15.69 -21.83 15.74
CA ILE A 36 16.39 -20.88 16.62
C ILE A 36 16.53 -19.52 15.93
N LYS A 37 16.84 -19.49 14.63
CA LYS A 37 16.94 -18.26 13.85
C LYS A 37 15.59 -17.54 13.77
N TYR A 38 14.50 -18.28 13.58
CA TYR A 38 13.15 -17.76 13.60
C TYR A 38 12.78 -17.18 14.98
N ALA A 39 13.03 -17.93 16.05
CA ALA A 39 12.79 -17.47 17.42
C ALA A 39 13.58 -16.18 17.74
N LYS A 40 14.84 -16.08 17.31
CA LYS A 40 15.63 -14.84 17.43
C LYS A 40 15.05 -13.71 16.57
N SER A 41 14.52 -14.00 15.39
CA SER A 41 13.91 -12.99 14.51
C SER A 41 12.62 -12.38 15.07
N LEU A 42 11.89 -13.10 15.93
CA LEU A 42 10.71 -12.59 16.64
C LEU A 42 11.05 -11.49 17.65
N PHE A 43 12.29 -11.44 18.13
CA PHE A 43 12.79 -10.45 19.09
C PHE A 43 13.94 -9.63 18.49
N PRO A 44 13.65 -8.65 17.58
CA PRO A 44 14.68 -7.80 16.99
C PRO A 44 15.57 -7.10 18.02
N ILE A 45 15.06 -6.83 19.23
CA ILE A 45 15.83 -6.30 20.36
C ILE A 45 17.14 -7.03 20.62
N SER A 46 17.15 -8.36 20.46
CA SER A 46 18.33 -9.19 20.69
C SER A 46 19.50 -8.87 19.76
N THR A 47 19.25 -8.19 18.63
CA THR A 47 20.28 -7.86 17.63
C THR A 47 20.96 -6.53 17.88
N TRP A 48 20.21 -5.51 18.33
CA TRP A 48 20.72 -4.14 18.45
C TRP A 48 21.07 -3.75 19.89
N ILE A 49 20.51 -4.39 20.91
CA ILE A 49 20.75 -4.02 22.31
C ILE A 49 22.24 -4.14 22.71
N TYR A 50 22.93 -5.15 22.19
CA TYR A 50 24.38 -5.36 22.43
C TYR A 50 25.28 -4.38 21.68
N ARG A 51 24.73 -3.63 20.72
CA ARG A 51 25.44 -2.59 19.94
C ARG A 51 25.09 -1.18 20.42
N TYR A 52 24.34 -1.07 21.51
CA TYR A 52 23.87 0.20 22.05
C TYR A 52 25.02 1.00 22.65
N ASN A 53 25.06 2.31 22.40
CA ASN A 53 26.09 3.21 22.94
C ASN A 53 25.49 4.38 23.74
N TRP A 54 26.32 5.02 24.55
CA TRP A 54 25.89 6.14 25.42
C TRP A 54 25.50 7.41 24.65
N THR A 55 26.01 7.61 23.43
CA THR A 55 25.63 8.77 22.61
C THR A 55 24.22 8.64 22.06
N TRP A 56 23.76 7.41 21.78
CA TRP A 56 22.38 7.11 21.40
C TRP A 56 21.41 7.29 22.57
N LEU A 57 21.86 7.00 23.80
CA LEU A 57 21.05 7.22 25.01
C LEU A 57 20.55 8.66 25.12
N LEU A 58 21.41 9.64 24.90
CA LEU A 58 21.02 11.05 24.95
C LEU A 58 19.96 11.39 23.89
N GLY A 59 20.13 10.87 22.67
CA GLY A 59 19.15 11.06 21.59
C GLY A 59 17.80 10.40 21.89
N ASP A 60 17.82 9.17 22.40
CA ASP A 60 16.62 8.41 22.75
C ASP A 60 15.90 8.99 23.97
N LEU A 61 16.64 9.51 24.95
CA LEU A 61 16.10 10.18 26.13
C LEU A 61 15.39 11.48 25.74
N VAL A 62 16.05 12.35 24.96
CA VAL A 62 15.47 13.62 24.49
C VAL A 62 14.23 13.35 23.64
N ALA A 63 14.30 12.40 22.70
CA ALA A 63 13.16 12.01 21.88
C ALA A 63 12.01 11.43 22.72
N GLY A 64 12.30 10.53 23.65
CA GLY A 64 11.29 9.89 24.51
C GLY A 64 10.60 10.86 25.46
N ILE A 65 11.34 11.77 26.10
CA ILE A 65 10.77 12.82 26.96
C ILE A 65 9.90 13.77 26.13
N THR A 66 10.40 14.23 24.99
CA THR A 66 9.67 15.15 24.10
C THR A 66 8.35 14.54 23.65
N VAL A 67 8.37 13.27 23.22
CA VAL A 67 7.16 12.55 22.81
C VAL A 67 6.26 12.27 24.01
N GLY A 68 6.79 11.88 25.17
CA GLY A 68 6.02 11.63 26.39
C GLY A 68 5.20 12.83 26.83
N VAL A 69 5.81 14.02 26.82
CA VAL A 69 5.13 15.30 27.15
C VAL A 69 3.99 15.59 26.17
N VAL A 70 4.12 15.24 24.90
CA VAL A 70 3.08 15.41 23.88
C VAL A 70 1.98 14.34 23.97
N VAL A 71 2.36 13.10 24.30
CA VAL A 71 1.47 11.94 24.36
C VAL A 71 0.47 12.03 25.51
N ILE A 72 0.88 12.51 26.68
CA ILE A 72 0.00 12.61 27.87
C ILE A 72 -1.31 13.34 27.55
N PRO A 73 -1.30 14.59 27.07
CA PRO A 73 -2.53 15.30 26.77
C PRO A 73 -3.28 14.76 25.56
N GLN A 74 -2.56 14.32 24.52
CA GLN A 74 -3.20 13.75 23.34
C GLN A 74 -3.94 12.45 23.67
N GLY A 75 -3.34 11.57 24.48
CA GLY A 75 -3.94 10.32 24.92
C GLY A 75 -5.24 10.56 25.69
N MET A 76 -5.23 11.47 26.67
CA MET A 76 -6.44 11.86 27.42
C MET A 76 -7.54 12.41 26.50
N ALA A 77 -7.16 13.24 25.53
CA ALA A 77 -8.10 13.82 24.58
C ALA A 77 -8.70 12.76 23.64
N TYR A 78 -7.89 11.79 23.21
CA TYR A 78 -8.34 10.67 22.37
C TYR A 78 -9.22 9.68 23.14
N ALA A 79 -8.98 9.42 24.42
CA ALA A 79 -9.89 8.61 25.22
C ALA A 79 -11.31 9.20 25.25
N LYS A 80 -11.43 10.54 25.33
CA LYS A 80 -12.72 11.23 25.23
C LYS A 80 -13.42 11.04 23.88
N LEU A 81 -12.66 10.98 22.78
CA LEU A 81 -13.24 10.65 21.47
C LEU A 81 -13.87 9.25 21.49
N ALA A 82 -13.27 8.33 22.24
CA ALA A 82 -13.74 6.96 22.42
C ALA A 82 -14.82 6.77 23.49
N THR A 83 -15.44 7.84 24.02
CA THR A 83 -16.37 7.79 25.17
C THR A 83 -15.80 7.20 26.46
N LEU A 84 -14.47 7.11 26.56
CA LEU A 84 -13.79 6.58 27.74
C LEU A 84 -13.30 7.71 28.65
N SER A 85 -13.09 7.36 29.92
CA SER A 85 -12.43 8.24 30.86
C SER A 85 -10.97 8.52 30.42
N PRO A 86 -10.42 9.72 30.71
CA PRO A 86 -9.10 10.15 30.23
C PRO A 86 -7.94 9.19 30.54
N GLU A 87 -8.00 8.50 31.67
CA GLU A 87 -6.99 7.54 32.14
C GLU A 87 -6.78 6.37 31.17
N PHE A 88 -7.83 5.90 30.48
CA PHE A 88 -7.73 4.85 29.46
C PHE A 88 -6.79 5.26 28.31
N GLY A 89 -6.72 6.56 28.01
CA GLY A 89 -5.77 7.11 27.05
C GLY A 89 -4.33 7.08 27.52
N LEU A 90 -4.10 7.28 28.82
CA LEU A 90 -2.77 7.16 29.43
C LEU A 90 -2.33 5.70 29.50
N TYR A 91 -3.21 4.78 29.87
CA TYR A 91 -2.93 3.34 29.88
C TYR A 91 -2.58 2.81 28.49
N SER A 92 -3.37 3.21 27.48
CA SER A 92 -3.11 2.84 26.09
C SER A 92 -1.78 3.39 25.58
N SER A 93 -1.45 4.62 25.94
CA SER A 93 -0.16 5.22 25.61
C SER A 93 1.00 4.48 26.26
N PHE A 94 0.85 4.06 27.52
CA PHE A 94 1.85 3.29 28.25
C PHE A 94 2.12 1.93 27.58
N VAL A 95 1.10 1.10 27.38
CA VAL A 95 1.28 -0.25 26.83
C VAL A 95 1.91 -0.20 25.44
N GLY A 96 1.42 0.71 24.60
CA GLY A 96 1.95 0.90 23.25
C GLY A 96 3.45 1.22 23.25
N CYS A 97 3.89 2.15 24.09
CA CYS A 97 5.29 2.55 24.14
C CYS A 97 6.19 1.53 24.87
N ALA A 98 5.65 0.85 25.89
CA ALA A 98 6.40 -0.09 26.73
C ALA A 98 6.69 -1.42 26.02
N LEU A 99 5.79 -1.93 25.18
CA LEU A 99 5.96 -3.24 24.54
C LEU A 99 6.65 -3.18 23.18
N TYR A 100 6.45 -2.09 22.43
CA TYR A 100 6.84 -2.00 21.04
C TYR A 100 8.34 -2.25 20.80
N PHE A 101 9.21 -1.71 21.64
CA PHE A 101 10.67 -1.76 21.44
C PHE A 101 11.25 -3.18 21.44
N MET A 102 10.56 -4.16 22.05
CA MET A 102 11.00 -5.56 22.12
C MET A 102 10.82 -6.29 20.79
N PHE A 103 9.75 -5.96 20.06
CA PHE A 103 9.29 -6.69 18.87
C PHE A 103 9.46 -5.89 17.58
N ALA A 104 9.61 -4.57 17.65
CA ALA A 104 9.63 -3.72 16.48
C ALA A 104 10.96 -3.72 15.72
N THR A 105 10.87 -3.42 14.43
CA THR A 105 12.01 -3.09 13.57
C THR A 105 12.18 -1.60 13.34
N SER A 106 11.12 -0.81 13.53
CA SER A 106 11.15 0.64 13.40
C SER A 106 11.52 1.36 14.70
N LYS A 107 12.53 2.24 14.61
CA LYS A 107 12.96 3.10 15.72
C LYS A 107 12.10 4.36 15.88
N ASP A 108 11.51 4.83 14.79
CA ASP A 108 10.88 6.15 14.73
C ASP A 108 9.44 6.12 15.24
N ILE A 109 8.76 4.98 15.11
CA ILE A 109 7.35 4.88 15.45
C ILE A 109 7.10 5.09 16.94
N THR A 110 6.01 5.79 17.21
CA THR A 110 5.40 5.87 18.54
C THR A 110 4.03 5.22 18.48
N ILE A 111 3.85 4.13 19.23
CA ILE A 111 2.55 3.48 19.40
C ILE A 111 1.75 4.17 20.50
N GLY A 112 0.43 4.26 20.31
CA GLY A 112 -0.52 4.59 21.37
C GLY A 112 -1.89 4.87 20.78
N PRO A 113 -2.79 5.52 21.53
CA PRO A 113 -4.08 5.91 21.02
C PRO A 113 -3.95 6.91 19.87
N VAL A 114 -4.82 6.77 18.87
CA VAL A 114 -4.96 7.72 17.76
C VAL A 114 -6.41 8.14 17.60
N ALA A 115 -6.63 9.31 17.03
CA ALA A 115 -7.94 9.92 16.94
C ALA A 115 -8.94 9.05 16.15
N VAL A 116 -8.50 8.50 15.01
CA VAL A 116 -9.29 7.62 14.14
C VAL A 116 -9.76 6.38 14.89
N MET A 117 -8.83 5.64 15.51
CA MET A 117 -9.16 4.45 16.30
C MET A 117 -10.09 4.74 17.48
N SER A 118 -9.92 5.89 18.09
CA SER A 118 -10.75 6.30 19.22
C SER A 118 -12.19 6.54 18.78
N ILE A 119 -12.42 7.12 17.59
CA ILE A 119 -13.78 7.26 17.05
C ILE A 119 -14.38 5.92 16.65
N LEU A 120 -13.63 5.05 15.98
CA LEU A 120 -14.11 3.72 15.59
C LEU A 120 -14.54 2.92 16.83
N LEU A 121 -13.75 2.95 17.90
CA LEU A 121 -14.11 2.34 19.17
C LEU A 121 -15.33 3.00 19.81
N GLY A 122 -15.37 4.33 19.88
CA GLY A 122 -16.49 5.06 20.46
C GLY A 122 -17.82 4.79 19.75
N ASN A 123 -17.79 4.66 18.41
CA ASN A 123 -18.95 4.26 17.62
C ASN A 123 -19.35 2.81 17.91
N ALA A 124 -18.37 1.90 17.92
CA ALA A 124 -18.62 0.50 18.24
C ALA A 124 -19.24 0.32 19.64
N LEU A 125 -18.78 1.06 20.65
CA LEU A 125 -19.32 1.02 22.02
C LEU A 125 -20.78 1.48 22.12
N ASN A 126 -21.19 2.46 21.30
CA ASN A 126 -22.58 2.93 21.28
C ASN A 126 -23.51 1.92 20.60
N ASP A 127 -23.03 1.21 19.59
CA ASP A 127 -23.79 0.19 18.84
C ASP A 127 -24.01 -1.11 19.66
N VAL A 128 -23.29 -1.33 20.77
CA VAL A 128 -23.54 -2.45 21.72
C VAL A 128 -24.81 -2.20 22.57
N VAL A 129 -25.43 -1.02 22.46
CA VAL A 129 -26.79 -0.71 22.94
C VAL A 129 -27.75 -0.83 21.74
N PRO A 130 -28.89 -1.53 21.84
CA PRO A 130 -29.43 -2.31 20.72
C PRO A 130 -30.06 -1.43 19.63
N ASP A 131 -29.68 -1.68 18.37
CA ASP A 131 -30.59 -1.80 17.22
C ASP A 131 -29.86 -2.42 15.99
N LEU A 132 -30.56 -3.34 15.32
CA LEU A 132 -30.19 -4.13 14.11
C LEU A 132 -29.99 -3.23 12.85
N PRO A 133 -29.54 -3.72 11.66
CA PRO A 133 -29.16 -5.07 11.22
C PRO A 133 -27.74 -5.17 10.60
N GLU A 134 -27.33 -6.40 10.33
CA GLU A 134 -25.96 -6.81 10.01
C GLU A 134 -25.71 -6.93 8.49
N TYR A 135 -24.62 -6.34 8.00
CA TYR A 135 -24.07 -6.63 6.67
C TYR A 135 -22.64 -7.18 6.83
N TYR A 136 -22.41 -8.40 6.34
CA TYR A 136 -21.11 -9.07 6.40
C TYR A 136 -20.25 -8.69 5.19
N GLN A 137 -18.94 -8.49 5.39
CA GLN A 137 -17.98 -8.64 4.30
C GLN A 137 -16.63 -9.19 4.74
N GLU A 138 -16.16 -10.14 3.95
CA GLU A 138 -15.07 -11.08 4.17
C GLU A 138 -13.66 -10.48 4.11
N ARG A 139 -12.72 -11.21 4.75
CA ARG A 139 -11.27 -11.06 4.61
C ARG A 139 -10.84 -11.05 3.13
N ARG A 140 -10.24 -9.95 2.69
CA ARG A 140 -9.44 -9.89 1.46
C ARG A 140 -8.08 -9.26 1.73
N TRP A 141 -7.05 -9.85 1.15
CA TRP A 141 -5.69 -9.33 1.08
C TRP A 141 -5.72 -8.00 0.32
N LEU A 142 -5.74 -6.88 1.05
CA LEU A 142 -6.08 -5.58 0.47
C LEU A 142 -4.82 -4.75 0.16
N LEU A 143 -4.57 -4.53 -1.12
CA LEU A 143 -3.65 -3.51 -1.62
C LEU A 143 -4.40 -2.16 -1.63
N ILE A 144 -4.27 -1.37 -0.56
CA ILE A 144 -4.88 -0.01 -0.52
C ILE A 144 -3.92 1.00 -1.18
N PRO A 145 -4.38 1.77 -2.18
CA PRO A 145 -3.55 2.76 -2.84
C PRO A 145 -3.46 4.05 -2.02
N LEU A 146 -2.38 4.82 -2.25
CA LEU A 146 -2.09 6.06 -1.52
C LEU A 146 -3.25 7.08 -1.53
N PRO A 147 -4.02 7.27 -2.62
CA PRO A 147 -5.17 8.18 -2.65
C PRO A 147 -6.29 7.76 -1.70
N ALA A 148 -6.52 6.46 -1.49
CA ALA A 148 -7.50 5.96 -0.54
C ALA A 148 -7.09 6.27 0.92
N ILE A 149 -5.80 6.09 1.26
CA ILE A 149 -5.26 6.48 2.57
C ILE A 149 -5.38 7.99 2.76
N ALA A 150 -4.98 8.78 1.78
CA ALA A 150 -5.06 10.24 1.83
C ALA A 150 -6.50 10.74 2.01
N ALA A 151 -7.45 10.15 1.29
CA ALA A 151 -8.88 10.47 1.38
C ALA A 151 -9.45 10.12 2.75
N PHE A 152 -9.16 8.91 3.24
CA PHE A 152 -9.58 8.46 4.57
C PHE A 152 -9.03 9.38 5.68
N MET A 153 -7.74 9.71 5.64
CA MET A 153 -7.09 10.58 6.62
C MET A 153 -7.68 11.98 6.62
N THR A 154 -7.94 12.53 5.43
CA THR A 154 -8.54 13.86 5.25
C THR A 154 -10.00 13.89 5.70
N GLY A 155 -10.80 12.93 5.24
CA GLY A 155 -12.21 12.78 5.61
C GLY A 155 -12.41 12.57 7.10
N SER A 156 -11.62 11.66 7.69
CA SER A 156 -11.61 11.43 9.13
C SER A 156 -11.23 12.70 9.87
N ALA A 157 -10.13 13.37 9.51
CA ALA A 157 -9.67 14.59 10.18
C ALA A 157 -10.73 15.71 10.18
N ILE A 158 -11.44 15.91 9.07
CA ILE A 158 -12.53 16.88 8.98
C ILE A 158 -13.69 16.46 9.90
N ASN A 159 -14.07 15.18 9.88
CA ASN A 159 -15.11 14.65 10.78
C ASN A 159 -14.74 14.89 12.26
N ILE A 160 -13.51 14.54 12.67
CA ILE A 160 -13.04 14.74 14.05
C ILE A 160 -13.05 16.22 14.42
N ALA A 161 -12.52 17.08 13.55
CA ALA A 161 -12.47 18.51 13.81
C ALA A 161 -13.88 19.07 14.02
N MET A 162 -14.82 18.72 13.14
CA MET A 162 -16.22 19.14 13.25
C MET A 162 -16.93 18.58 14.49
N GLY A 163 -16.68 17.32 14.85
CA GLY A 163 -17.23 16.72 16.07
C GLY A 163 -16.71 17.38 17.37
N GLN A 164 -15.54 18.01 17.33
CA GLN A 164 -14.96 18.72 18.48
C GLN A 164 -15.36 20.19 18.60
N VAL A 165 -15.80 20.83 17.50
CA VAL A 165 -16.22 22.24 17.51
C VAL A 165 -17.29 22.50 18.59
N PRO A 166 -18.32 21.65 18.77
CA PRO A 166 -19.35 21.90 19.78
C PRO A 166 -18.84 21.80 21.22
N GLY A 167 -17.93 20.87 21.50
CA GLY A 167 -17.29 20.76 22.82
C GLY A 167 -16.34 21.92 23.12
N MET A 168 -15.69 22.47 22.09
CA MET A 168 -14.83 23.66 22.22
C MET A 168 -15.64 24.93 22.52
N LEU A 169 -16.82 25.08 21.91
CA LEU A 169 -17.68 26.26 22.07
C LEU A 169 -18.71 26.12 23.20
N GLY A 170 -18.92 24.90 23.69
CA GLY A 170 -19.81 24.58 24.79
C GLY A 170 -21.30 24.59 24.46
N ASN A 171 -21.67 24.50 23.18
CA ASN A 171 -23.07 24.39 22.74
C ASN A 171 -23.54 22.93 22.58
N ASN A 172 -22.70 21.95 22.94
CA ASN A 172 -23.00 20.52 22.90
C ASN A 172 -23.96 20.04 24.00
N THR A 173 -24.35 20.90 24.93
CA THR A 173 -25.33 20.60 26.00
C THR A 173 -26.78 20.72 25.54
N VAL A 174 -27.03 21.15 24.31
CA VAL A 174 -28.37 21.28 23.74
C VAL A 174 -28.93 19.88 23.37
N LYS A 175 -30.11 19.54 23.89
CA LYS A 175 -30.80 18.28 23.56
C LYS A 175 -31.03 18.18 22.04
N GLY A 176 -30.62 17.08 21.44
CA GLY A 176 -30.73 16.83 20.00
C GLY A 176 -29.50 17.21 19.16
N TYR A 177 -28.43 17.76 19.76
CA TYR A 177 -27.15 17.94 19.08
C TYR A 177 -26.30 16.67 19.24
N ASP A 178 -26.35 15.78 18.23
CA ASP A 178 -25.40 14.69 18.12
C ASP A 178 -24.14 15.12 17.37
N THR A 179 -22.98 14.90 17.97
CA THR A 179 -21.65 15.25 17.42
C THR A 179 -21.00 14.12 16.63
N ARG A 180 -21.63 12.94 16.61
CA ARG A 180 -21.17 11.73 15.91
C ARG A 180 -22.00 11.37 14.69
N GLU A 181 -23.05 12.13 14.41
CA GLU A 181 -23.76 12.04 13.12
C GLU A 181 -22.81 12.30 11.94
N ALA A 182 -23.29 11.99 10.73
CA ALA A 182 -22.58 12.33 9.50
C ALA A 182 -22.13 13.80 9.53
N THR A 183 -20.89 14.05 9.11
CA THR A 183 -20.18 15.33 9.30
C THR A 183 -20.99 16.55 8.84
N TYR A 184 -21.72 16.41 7.73
CA TYR A 184 -22.56 17.48 7.20
C TYR A 184 -23.71 17.87 8.15
N LYS A 185 -24.30 16.91 8.88
CA LYS A 185 -25.35 17.19 9.88
C LYS A 185 -24.79 17.92 11.08
N VAL A 186 -23.63 17.50 11.56
CA VAL A 186 -22.89 18.19 12.64
C VAL A 186 -22.59 19.64 12.23
N PHE A 187 -22.21 19.87 10.97
CA PHE A 187 -21.99 21.21 10.42
C PHE A 187 -23.27 22.05 10.35
N ILE A 188 -24.40 21.47 9.91
CA ILE A 188 -25.70 22.18 9.88
C ILE A 188 -26.17 22.52 11.30
N ASN A 189 -26.10 21.55 12.21
CA ASN A 189 -26.47 21.73 13.62
C ASN A 189 -25.59 22.77 14.30
N PHE A 190 -24.30 22.85 13.94
CA PHE A 190 -23.39 23.88 14.44
C PHE A 190 -23.93 25.29 14.20
N PHE A 191 -24.32 25.62 12.96
CA PHE A 191 -24.88 26.94 12.64
C PHE A 191 -26.26 27.15 13.28
N ARG A 192 -27.08 26.10 13.39
CA ARG A 192 -28.39 26.18 14.05
C ARG A 192 -28.28 26.54 15.52
N TYR A 193 -27.30 25.97 16.23
CA TYR A 193 -27.14 26.12 17.68
C TYR A 193 -26.03 27.10 18.09
N ILE A 194 -25.49 27.91 17.17
CA ILE A 194 -24.39 28.84 17.45
C ILE A 194 -24.73 29.85 18.56
N LYS A 195 -26.01 30.21 18.72
CA LYS A 195 -26.47 31.14 19.77
C LYS A 195 -26.36 30.57 21.20
N HIS A 196 -26.16 29.26 21.35
CA HIS A 196 -26.07 28.58 22.64
C HIS A 196 -24.63 28.39 23.13
N CYS A 197 -23.65 29.06 22.52
CA CYS A 197 -22.27 29.04 23.00
C CYS A 197 -22.18 29.67 24.39
N ASN A 198 -21.38 29.09 25.27
CA ASN A 198 -21.17 29.58 26.63
C ASN A 198 -19.70 30.03 26.81
N ILE A 199 -19.31 30.32 28.05
CA ILE A 199 -17.95 30.80 28.36
C ILE A 199 -16.83 29.80 27.99
N ASN A 200 -17.16 28.52 27.77
CA ASN A 200 -16.20 27.54 27.24
C ASN A 200 -15.64 27.99 25.88
N ALA A 201 -16.42 28.68 25.05
CA ALA A 201 -15.97 29.21 23.77
C ALA A 201 -14.77 30.15 23.92
N ALA A 202 -14.77 31.02 24.95
CA ALA A 202 -13.65 31.91 25.20
C ALA A 202 -12.37 31.13 25.50
N VAL A 203 -12.46 30.08 26.32
CA VAL A 203 -11.34 29.20 26.67
C VAL A 203 -10.85 28.39 25.47
N GLY A 204 -11.76 27.72 24.77
CA GLY A 204 -11.44 26.85 23.63
C GLY A 204 -10.89 27.61 22.43
N LEU A 205 -11.55 28.70 22.02
CA LEU A 205 -11.15 29.50 20.85
C LEU A 205 -9.79 30.17 21.11
N SER A 206 -9.59 30.77 22.28
CA SER A 206 -8.30 31.38 22.62
C SER A 206 -7.18 30.34 22.68
N ALA A 207 -7.44 29.14 23.22
CA ALA A 207 -6.46 28.05 23.22
C ALA A 207 -6.09 27.62 21.80
N LEU A 208 -7.08 27.48 20.91
CA LEU A 208 -6.86 27.13 19.49
C LEU A 208 -6.03 28.20 18.77
N ILE A 209 -6.36 29.48 18.98
CA ILE A 209 -5.63 30.61 18.42
C ILE A 209 -4.18 30.59 18.89
N ILE A 210 -3.92 30.39 20.19
CA ILE A 210 -2.57 30.35 20.74
C ILE A 210 -1.77 29.15 20.16
N LEU A 211 -2.40 27.97 20.00
CA LEU A 211 -1.75 26.81 19.39
C LEU A 211 -1.25 27.10 17.97
N TYR A 212 -2.10 27.71 17.12
CA TYR A 212 -1.72 28.09 15.77
C TYR A 212 -0.75 29.27 15.74
N LEU A 213 -0.89 30.24 16.64
CA LEU A 213 0.01 31.38 16.76
C LEU A 213 1.43 30.93 17.12
N ILE A 214 1.58 30.03 18.10
CA ILE A 214 2.90 29.46 18.47
C ILE A 214 3.48 28.69 17.28
N ARG A 215 2.66 27.88 16.60
CA ARG A 215 3.08 27.13 15.41
C ARG A 215 3.62 28.07 14.32
N TRP A 216 2.82 29.05 13.92
CA TRP A 216 3.16 29.98 12.84
C TRP A 216 4.38 30.83 13.20
N SER A 217 4.43 31.38 14.43
CA SER A 217 5.55 32.18 14.92
C SER A 217 6.85 31.37 14.93
N CYS A 218 6.84 30.13 15.44
CA CYS A 218 8.02 29.28 15.46
C CYS A 218 8.48 28.89 14.05
N GLN A 219 7.54 28.61 13.13
CA GLN A 219 7.88 28.27 11.74
C GLN A 219 8.49 29.46 10.99
N LYS A 220 7.91 30.65 11.18
CA LYS A 220 8.43 31.89 10.58
C LYS A 220 9.79 32.26 11.16
N ALA A 221 9.97 32.09 12.48
CA ALA A 221 11.25 32.30 13.14
C ALA A 221 12.32 31.31 12.68
N ALA A 222 11.97 30.03 12.50
CA ALA A 222 12.87 29.01 11.94
C ALA A 222 13.31 29.35 10.51
N TRP A 223 12.41 29.86 9.68
CA TRP A 223 12.75 30.32 8.33
C TRP A 223 13.62 31.60 8.36
N ARG A 224 13.36 32.52 9.28
CA ARG A 224 14.12 33.78 9.44
C ARG A 224 15.53 33.54 9.99
N TRP A 225 15.69 32.59 10.91
CA TRP A 225 16.95 32.26 11.58
C TRP A 225 17.26 30.75 11.48
N PRO A 226 17.77 30.29 10.32
CA PRO A 226 18.07 28.87 10.08
C PRO A 226 19.06 28.26 11.09
N GLN A 227 19.99 29.07 11.62
CA GLN A 227 20.97 28.62 12.62
C GLN A 227 20.32 28.07 13.91
N HIS A 228 19.13 28.54 14.26
CA HIS A 228 18.40 28.15 15.47
C HIS A 228 17.16 27.28 15.17
N GLU A 229 17.07 26.69 13.96
CA GLU A 229 15.91 25.90 13.54
C GLU A 229 15.54 24.80 14.55
N ARG A 230 16.54 24.11 15.12
CA ARG A 230 16.32 23.06 16.12
C ARG A 230 15.62 23.58 17.38
N MET A 231 16.00 24.76 17.86
CA MET A 231 15.38 25.37 19.05
C MET A 231 13.92 25.71 18.78
N PHE A 232 13.63 26.36 17.64
CA PHE A 232 12.25 26.68 17.25
C PHE A 232 11.41 25.44 16.98
N PHE A 233 12.01 24.37 16.48
CA PHE A 233 11.36 23.07 16.34
C PHE A 233 10.92 22.49 17.70
N PHE A 234 11.81 22.43 18.69
CA PHE A 234 11.46 21.95 20.03
C PHE A 234 10.42 22.84 20.70
N LEU A 235 10.56 24.16 20.58
CA LEU A 235 9.58 25.11 21.11
C LEU A 235 8.20 24.92 20.47
N SER A 236 8.15 24.72 19.14
CA SER A 236 6.91 24.43 18.43
C SER A 236 6.31 23.08 18.82
N THR A 237 7.14 22.10 19.19
CA THR A 237 6.70 20.76 19.61
C THR A 237 6.06 20.80 20.99
N LEU A 238 6.62 21.58 21.91
CA LEU A 238 6.10 21.74 23.27
C LEU A 238 4.83 22.61 23.35
N ARG A 239 4.37 23.21 22.23
CA ARG A 239 3.19 24.09 22.19
C ARG A 239 1.95 23.50 22.86
N THR A 240 1.67 22.21 22.64
CA THR A 240 0.46 21.56 23.16
C THR A 240 0.55 21.41 24.68
N ALA A 241 1.70 21.00 25.20
CA ALA A 241 1.92 20.90 26.63
C ALA A 241 1.91 22.28 27.30
N PHE A 242 2.58 23.28 26.69
CA PHE A 242 2.58 24.65 27.18
C PHE A 242 1.16 25.23 27.28
N VAL A 243 0.37 25.12 26.21
CA VAL A 243 -1.01 25.61 26.20
C VAL A 243 -1.84 24.91 27.28
N ILE A 244 -1.71 23.58 27.43
CA ILE A 244 -2.42 22.82 28.47
C ILE A 244 -2.05 23.29 29.87
N LEU A 245 -0.76 23.44 30.17
CA LEU A 245 -0.31 23.95 31.46
C LEU A 245 -0.82 25.37 31.72
N LEU A 246 -0.76 26.26 30.72
CA LEU A 246 -1.22 27.64 30.83
C LEU A 246 -2.71 27.72 31.20
N TYR A 247 -3.57 27.01 30.49
CA TYR A 247 -5.01 27.07 30.74
C TYR A 247 -5.45 26.22 31.93
N THR A 248 -4.69 25.19 32.30
CA THR A 248 -4.87 24.50 33.58
C THR A 248 -4.58 25.44 34.74
N LEU A 249 -3.51 26.25 34.63
CA LEU A 249 -3.20 27.28 35.62
C LEU A 249 -4.30 28.36 35.68
N ILE A 250 -4.77 28.85 34.53
CA ILE A 250 -5.88 29.81 34.48
C ILE A 250 -7.14 29.20 35.14
N SER A 251 -7.48 27.95 34.80
CA SER A 251 -8.62 27.24 35.38
C SER A 251 -8.48 27.01 36.88
N PHE A 252 -7.29 26.65 37.35
CA PHE A 252 -7.00 26.56 38.78
C PHE A 252 -7.21 27.91 39.47
N ILE A 253 -6.68 29.00 38.91
CA ILE A 253 -6.82 30.35 39.47
C ILE A 253 -8.29 30.77 39.59
N VAL A 254 -9.11 30.44 38.58
CA VAL A 254 -10.53 30.82 38.51
C VAL A 254 -11.43 29.92 39.37
N ASN A 255 -11.17 28.60 39.37
CA ASN A 255 -12.06 27.60 39.96
C ASN A 255 -11.57 27.05 41.31
N ARG A 256 -10.40 27.47 41.83
CA ARG A 256 -9.91 27.02 43.16
C ARG A 256 -10.89 27.27 44.31
N ASN A 257 -11.68 28.34 44.23
CA ASN A 257 -12.68 28.69 45.24
C ASN A 257 -14.10 28.20 44.89
N HIS A 258 -14.29 27.61 43.70
CA HIS A 258 -15.57 27.15 43.16
C HIS A 258 -15.42 25.71 42.68
N ARG A 259 -15.04 24.80 43.58
CA ARG A 259 -14.74 23.42 43.21
C ARG A 259 -16.00 22.61 42.85
N ASP A 260 -17.11 22.93 43.50
CA ASP A 260 -18.39 22.22 43.32
C ASP A 260 -19.24 22.79 42.17
N ASP A 261 -19.03 24.07 41.81
CA ASP A 261 -19.68 24.74 40.66
C ASP A 261 -18.65 25.50 39.82
N PRO A 262 -17.86 24.80 38.97
CA PRO A 262 -16.84 25.43 38.16
C PRO A 262 -17.47 26.33 37.09
N LYS A 263 -16.92 27.53 36.90
CA LYS A 263 -17.46 28.53 35.95
C LYS A 263 -17.51 28.06 34.49
N PHE A 264 -16.69 27.06 34.16
CA PHE A 264 -16.63 26.43 32.85
C PHE A 264 -16.26 24.96 33.00
N ALA A 265 -16.55 24.15 31.99
CA ALA A 265 -16.46 22.70 32.11
C ALA A 265 -15.00 22.25 32.27
N ILE A 266 -14.70 21.60 33.39
CA ILE A 266 -13.37 21.02 33.70
C ILE A 266 -13.39 19.50 33.59
N LEU A 267 -12.21 18.90 33.55
CA LEU A 267 -12.01 17.45 33.36
C LEU A 267 -12.54 16.63 34.53
N GLY A 268 -12.28 17.07 35.76
CA GLY A 268 -12.68 16.36 36.98
C GLY A 268 -11.67 15.30 37.43
N LYS A 269 -12.10 14.39 38.32
CA LYS A 269 -11.23 13.45 39.02
C LYS A 269 -10.66 12.39 38.06
N VAL A 270 -9.34 12.38 37.89
CA VAL A 270 -8.60 11.30 37.23
C VAL A 270 -7.97 10.41 38.31
N PRO A 271 -8.16 9.08 38.26
CA PRO A 271 -7.57 8.19 39.25
C PRO A 271 -6.03 8.22 39.21
N LYS A 272 -5.41 8.03 40.37
CA LYS A 272 -3.95 7.90 40.49
C LYS A 272 -3.55 6.44 40.36
N GLY A 273 -2.49 6.17 39.62
CA GLY A 273 -2.00 4.79 39.40
C GLY A 273 -2.86 4.00 38.41
N PHE A 274 -2.49 2.74 38.18
CA PHE A 274 -3.26 1.84 37.32
C PHE A 274 -4.40 1.19 38.12
N GLN A 275 -5.63 1.65 37.90
CA GLN A 275 -6.82 1.14 38.61
C GLN A 275 -7.55 0.01 37.87
N HIS A 276 -7.29 -0.17 36.58
CA HIS A 276 -8.03 -1.09 35.69
C HIS A 276 -7.13 -2.22 35.18
N ILE A 277 -6.22 -2.72 36.03
CA ILE A 277 -5.44 -3.92 35.72
C ILE A 277 -6.29 -5.13 36.07
N GLU A 278 -6.93 -5.70 35.06
CA GLU A 278 -7.86 -6.79 35.21
C GLU A 278 -7.71 -7.79 34.05
N LEU A 279 -8.12 -9.04 34.27
CA LEU A 279 -8.19 -10.05 33.21
C LEU A 279 -9.36 -9.71 32.27
N PRO A 280 -9.12 -9.52 30.95
CA PRO A 280 -10.19 -9.18 30.02
C PRO A 280 -11.18 -10.33 29.91
N GLN A 281 -12.45 -10.05 30.23
CA GLN A 281 -13.53 -11.03 30.10
C GLN A 281 -14.10 -10.98 28.68
N VAL A 282 -13.84 -12.02 27.89
CA VAL A 282 -14.39 -12.16 26.54
C VAL A 282 -15.72 -12.90 26.64
N ASN A 283 -16.82 -12.17 26.45
CA ASN A 283 -18.16 -12.74 26.37
C ASN A 283 -18.56 -12.94 24.89
N ILE A 284 -19.27 -14.04 24.59
CA ILE A 284 -19.75 -14.34 23.24
C ILE A 284 -20.68 -13.23 22.71
N THR A 285 -21.48 -12.63 23.59
CA THR A 285 -22.38 -11.51 23.26
C THR A 285 -21.61 -10.27 22.80
N LEU A 286 -20.46 -9.99 23.42
CA LEU A 286 -19.58 -8.90 23.04
C LEU A 286 -18.91 -9.17 21.69
N VAL A 287 -18.49 -10.42 21.45
CA VAL A 287 -17.91 -10.83 20.16
C VAL A 287 -18.95 -10.69 19.05
N ASP A 288 -20.19 -11.12 19.29
CA ASP A 288 -21.28 -10.98 18.32
C ASP A 288 -21.61 -9.52 18.01
N ALA A 289 -21.64 -8.64 19.01
CA ALA A 289 -21.88 -7.21 18.80
C ALA A 289 -20.74 -6.52 18.01
N LEU A 290 -19.50 -6.99 18.17
CA LEU A 290 -18.32 -6.36 17.58
C LEU A 290 -17.82 -7.02 16.28
N LYS A 291 -18.31 -8.22 15.90
CA LYS A 291 -17.77 -8.98 14.76
C LYS A 291 -17.80 -8.23 13.43
N SER A 292 -18.80 -7.37 13.22
CA SER A 292 -18.90 -6.54 12.02
C SER A 292 -17.90 -5.37 12.01
N LYS A 293 -17.50 -4.87 13.17
CA LYS A 293 -16.59 -3.72 13.35
C LYS A 293 -15.12 -4.12 13.46
N ILE A 294 -14.83 -5.37 13.84
CA ILE A 294 -13.46 -5.87 14.01
C ILE A 294 -12.65 -5.84 12.69
N PRO A 295 -13.12 -6.41 11.56
CA PRO A 295 -12.32 -6.45 10.34
C PRO A 295 -11.92 -5.05 9.81
N PRO A 296 -12.84 -4.06 9.69
CA PRO A 296 -12.48 -2.71 9.25
C PRO A 296 -11.48 -2.05 10.20
N THR A 297 -11.70 -2.20 11.50
CA THR A 297 -10.81 -1.67 12.54
C THR A 297 -9.40 -2.25 12.39
N VAL A 298 -9.26 -3.57 12.29
CA VAL A 298 -7.96 -4.24 12.13
C VAL A 298 -7.26 -3.81 10.84
N ILE A 299 -7.99 -3.69 9.74
CA ILE A 299 -7.44 -3.23 8.46
C ILE A 299 -6.88 -1.81 8.58
N VAL A 300 -7.66 -0.89 9.14
CA VAL A 300 -7.22 0.49 9.39
C VAL A 300 -5.99 0.50 10.30
N LEU A 301 -6.01 -0.28 11.38
CA LEU A 301 -4.91 -0.40 12.34
C LEU A 301 -3.59 -0.76 11.66
N ILE A 302 -3.63 -1.84 10.87
CA ILE A 302 -2.47 -2.39 10.16
C ILE A 302 -1.95 -1.39 9.13
N ILE A 303 -2.85 -0.82 8.34
CA ILE A 303 -2.47 0.02 7.21
C ILE A 303 -1.91 1.35 7.67
N GLU A 304 -2.54 1.99 8.65
CA GLU A 304 -2.04 3.21 9.26
C GLU A 304 -0.62 2.97 9.80
N HIS A 305 -0.43 1.89 10.55
CA HIS A 305 0.87 1.58 11.12
C HIS A 305 1.92 1.31 10.05
N VAL A 306 1.73 0.31 9.18
CA VAL A 306 2.74 -0.12 8.19
C VAL A 306 3.08 1.01 7.22
N SER A 307 2.12 1.85 6.86
CA SER A 307 2.35 3.01 6.00
C SER A 307 3.24 4.04 6.69
N ILE A 308 2.99 4.33 7.98
CA ILE A 308 3.85 5.20 8.79
C ILE A 308 5.23 4.56 8.94
N SER A 309 5.33 3.27 9.28
CA SER A 309 6.59 2.56 9.41
C SER A 309 7.41 2.75 8.13
N LYS A 310 6.92 2.28 6.98
CA LYS A 310 7.65 2.34 5.71
C LYS A 310 8.04 3.77 5.31
N SER A 311 7.17 4.75 5.55
CA SER A 311 7.47 6.15 5.25
C SER A 311 8.68 6.65 6.06
N PHE A 312 8.69 6.41 7.38
CA PHE A 312 9.78 6.85 8.25
C PHE A 312 11.05 5.98 8.12
N GLY A 313 10.93 4.70 7.78
CA GLY A 313 12.09 3.86 7.44
C GLY A 313 12.84 4.39 6.22
N ARG A 314 12.13 4.86 5.19
CA ARG A 314 12.74 5.53 4.02
C ARG A 314 13.42 6.85 4.41
N LEU A 315 12.79 7.67 5.27
CA LEU A 315 13.38 8.92 5.74
C LEU A 315 14.65 8.70 6.58
N SER A 316 14.66 7.65 7.41
CA SER A 316 15.78 7.26 8.27
C SER A 316 16.79 6.32 7.58
N ASN A 317 16.60 6.00 6.29
CA ASN A 317 17.45 5.11 5.51
C ASN A 317 17.67 3.69 6.10
N TYR A 318 16.59 3.02 6.55
CA TYR A 318 16.63 1.61 6.93
C TYR A 318 15.41 0.83 6.43
N ALA A 319 15.57 -0.47 6.24
CA ALA A 319 14.50 -1.36 5.80
C ALA A 319 13.62 -1.78 6.98
N ILE A 320 12.30 -1.75 6.76
CA ILE A 320 11.30 -2.17 7.75
C ILE A 320 10.70 -3.48 7.29
N ASN A 321 10.56 -4.42 8.23
CA ASN A 321 9.89 -5.70 7.99
C ASN A 321 8.40 -5.57 8.37
N PRO A 322 7.47 -5.52 7.40
CA PRO A 322 6.05 -5.33 7.70
C PRO A 322 5.46 -6.46 8.55
N ASN A 323 5.92 -7.71 8.35
CA ASN A 323 5.44 -8.86 9.12
C ASN A 323 5.81 -8.73 10.60
N GLN A 324 6.99 -8.20 10.88
CA GLN A 324 7.46 -8.00 12.24
C GLN A 324 6.75 -6.81 12.92
N GLU A 325 6.48 -5.74 12.19
CA GLU A 325 5.65 -4.63 12.68
C GLU A 325 4.23 -5.10 13.02
N LEU A 326 3.63 -5.97 12.20
CA LEU A 326 2.33 -6.59 12.50
C LEU A 326 2.33 -7.38 13.80
N ILE A 327 3.37 -8.19 14.05
CA ILE A 327 3.54 -8.93 15.30
C ILE A 327 3.66 -7.96 16.47
N ALA A 328 4.48 -6.92 16.36
CA ALA A 328 4.69 -5.94 17.42
C ALA A 328 3.38 -5.25 17.84
N ILE A 329 2.60 -4.79 16.86
CA ILE A 329 1.27 -4.22 17.09
C ILE A 329 0.30 -5.23 17.69
N GLY A 330 0.28 -6.45 17.14
CA GLY A 330 -0.61 -7.53 17.60
C GLY A 330 -0.38 -7.82 19.08
N ILE A 331 0.89 -7.97 19.48
CA ILE A 331 1.28 -8.17 20.88
C ILE A 331 0.86 -6.97 21.72
N SER A 332 1.11 -5.72 21.28
CA SER A 332 0.68 -4.53 22.01
C SER A 332 -0.84 -4.49 22.26
N ASN A 333 -1.65 -4.95 21.29
CA ASN A 333 -3.11 -4.96 21.40
C ASN A 333 -3.67 -6.20 22.11
N ILE A 334 -2.92 -7.31 22.18
CA ILE A 334 -3.26 -8.48 23.01
C ILE A 334 -3.01 -8.19 24.48
N PHE A 335 -1.87 -7.57 24.81
CA PHE A 335 -1.52 -7.22 26.19
C PHE A 335 -2.19 -5.94 26.69
N GLY A 336 -2.63 -5.05 25.78
CA GLY A 336 -3.33 -3.80 26.11
C GLY A 336 -4.48 -3.95 27.10
N PRO A 337 -5.48 -4.79 26.81
CA PRO A 337 -6.65 -4.97 27.67
C PRO A 337 -6.33 -5.33 29.12
N PHE A 338 -5.23 -6.03 29.40
CA PHE A 338 -4.81 -6.37 30.76
C PHE A 338 -4.44 -5.16 31.63
N PHE A 339 -4.14 -4.02 31.01
CA PHE A 339 -3.85 -2.76 31.69
C PHE A 339 -5.00 -1.75 31.55
N GLY A 340 -6.16 -2.18 31.05
CA GLY A 340 -7.25 -1.27 30.70
C GLY A 340 -6.89 -0.37 29.52
N ALA A 341 -6.00 -0.81 28.61
CA ALA A 341 -5.76 -0.10 27.37
C ALA A 341 -6.76 -0.50 26.29
N TYR A 342 -7.18 0.48 25.49
CA TYR A 342 -7.96 0.27 24.28
C TYR A 342 -7.03 0.20 23.05
N PRO A 343 -7.55 -0.16 21.85
CA PRO A 343 -6.70 -0.39 20.68
C PRO A 343 -5.72 0.74 20.36
N VAL A 344 -4.46 0.36 20.15
CA VAL A 344 -3.33 1.25 19.87
C VAL A 344 -2.71 0.98 18.51
N THR A 345 -2.20 2.04 17.88
CA THR A 345 -1.47 1.95 16.61
C THR A 345 -0.39 3.03 16.52
N GLY A 346 0.36 3.02 15.41
CA GLY A 346 1.38 4.02 15.13
C GLY A 346 0.75 5.39 14.84
N SER A 347 1.27 6.46 15.44
CA SER A 347 0.78 7.82 15.21
C SER A 347 1.72 8.62 14.32
N PHE A 348 1.21 9.19 13.22
CA PHE A 348 2.00 9.99 12.29
C PHE A 348 2.63 11.21 12.97
N SER A 349 1.84 12.01 13.69
CA SER A 349 2.30 13.25 14.35
C SER A 349 3.39 12.96 15.40
N ARG A 350 3.18 11.95 16.25
CA ARG A 350 4.15 11.58 17.30
C ARG A 350 5.43 10.98 16.72
N THR A 351 5.31 10.15 15.70
CA THR A 351 6.44 9.58 14.95
C THR A 351 7.26 10.66 14.26
N ALA A 352 6.60 11.67 13.67
CA ALA A 352 7.28 12.82 13.07
C ALA A 352 8.10 13.62 14.09
N ILE A 353 7.54 13.84 15.28
CA ILE A 353 8.24 14.49 16.39
C ILE A 353 9.44 13.67 16.83
N LYS A 354 9.25 12.36 17.03
CA LYS A 354 10.29 11.43 17.47
C LYS A 354 11.46 11.35 16.47
N TYR A 355 11.16 11.26 15.17
CA TYR A 355 12.13 11.30 14.09
C TYR A 355 12.94 12.60 14.10
N LYS A 356 12.25 13.75 14.14
CA LYS A 356 12.90 15.07 14.14
C LYS A 356 13.69 15.37 15.43
N ALA A 357 13.31 14.77 16.55
CA ALA A 357 14.06 14.82 17.81
C ALA A 357 15.39 14.03 17.74
N GLY A 358 15.64 13.29 16.66
CA GLY A 358 16.90 12.60 16.43
C GLY A 358 16.99 11.23 17.09
N VAL A 359 15.86 10.52 17.22
CA VAL A 359 15.82 9.17 17.78
C VAL A 359 16.79 8.21 17.09
N ARG A 360 17.49 7.40 17.89
CA ARG A 360 18.51 6.47 17.43
C ARG A 360 18.04 5.03 17.48
N THR A 361 17.22 4.66 18.48
CA THR A 361 16.73 3.28 18.62
C THR A 361 15.26 3.20 19.08
N PRO A 362 14.62 2.02 18.95
CA PRO A 362 13.28 1.80 19.51
C PRO A 362 13.20 2.03 21.03
N LEU A 363 14.33 1.97 21.76
CA LEU A 363 14.41 2.15 23.22
C LEU A 363 13.83 3.50 23.68
N ALA A 364 13.81 4.51 22.82
CA ALA A 364 13.13 5.78 23.10
C ALA A 364 11.68 5.61 23.57
N GLY A 365 10.98 4.54 23.14
CA GLY A 365 9.64 4.21 23.63
C GLY A 365 9.59 3.93 25.13
N VAL A 366 10.65 3.37 25.71
CA VAL A 366 10.74 3.12 27.17
C VAL A 366 10.77 4.43 27.95
N PHE A 367 11.53 5.42 27.48
CA PHE A 367 11.54 6.75 28.12
C PHE A 367 10.18 7.45 28.02
N THR A 368 9.47 7.29 26.89
CA THR A 368 8.09 7.73 26.76
C THR A 368 7.18 7.04 27.78
N ALA A 369 7.31 5.71 27.94
CA ALA A 369 6.52 4.94 28.90
C ALA A 369 6.80 5.37 30.35
N LEU A 370 8.07 5.60 30.70
CA LEU A 370 8.46 6.12 32.03
C LEU A 370 7.85 7.50 32.30
N MET A 371 7.83 8.39 31.30
CA MET A 371 7.18 9.70 31.42
C MET A 371 5.67 9.56 31.64
N ILE A 372 5.02 8.59 31.01
CA ILE A 372 3.59 8.32 31.20
C ILE A 372 3.33 7.74 32.60
N VAL A 373 4.17 6.82 33.09
CA VAL A 373 4.09 6.32 34.46
C VAL A 373 4.21 7.47 35.45
N PHE A 374 5.19 8.36 35.28
CA PHE A 374 5.30 9.57 36.07
C PHE A 374 4.01 10.40 36.04
N ALA A 375 3.43 10.60 34.85
CA ALA A 375 2.19 11.34 34.69
C ALA A 375 0.99 10.70 35.42
N ILE A 376 0.83 9.39 35.35
CA ILE A 376 -0.26 8.64 36.00
C ILE A 376 -0.17 8.70 37.53
N PHE A 377 1.05 8.73 38.09
CA PHE A 377 1.25 8.73 39.54
C PHE A 377 1.35 10.13 40.16
N VAL A 378 1.84 11.13 39.41
CA VAL A 378 2.19 12.45 39.96
C VAL A 378 1.24 13.56 39.48
N LEU A 379 0.83 13.55 38.21
CA LEU A 379 0.06 14.64 37.61
C LEU A 379 -1.49 14.60 37.78
N PRO A 380 -2.17 13.55 38.31
CA PRO A 380 -3.64 13.59 38.43
C PRO A 380 -4.23 14.81 39.17
N PRO A 381 -3.62 15.36 40.24
CA PRO A 381 -4.11 16.59 40.88
C PRO A 381 -4.13 17.79 39.92
N MET A 382 -3.18 17.86 39.00
CA MET A 382 -3.13 18.90 37.96
C MET A 382 -4.21 18.65 36.90
N PHE A 383 -4.43 17.38 36.51
CA PHE A 383 -5.43 17.02 35.50
C PHE A 383 -6.85 17.44 35.87
N TYR A 384 -7.18 17.50 37.16
CA TYR A 384 -8.49 17.92 37.65
C TYR A 384 -8.96 19.26 37.06
N TYR A 385 -8.05 20.22 36.95
CA TYR A 385 -8.37 21.58 36.52
C TYR A 385 -8.32 21.79 35.01
N ILE A 386 -8.01 20.76 34.20
CA ILE A 386 -7.93 20.90 32.74
C ILE A 386 -9.32 21.29 32.19
N PRO A 387 -9.46 22.40 31.43
CA PRO A 387 -10.71 22.74 30.77
C PRO A 387 -11.06 21.76 29.64
N ASN A 388 -12.32 21.33 29.56
CA ASN A 388 -12.80 20.43 28.50
C ASN A 388 -12.75 21.12 27.12
N ALA A 389 -13.08 22.41 27.07
CA ALA A 389 -13.03 23.23 25.86
C ALA A 389 -11.63 23.28 25.25
N GLN A 390 -10.61 23.28 26.11
CA GLN A 390 -9.22 23.26 25.67
C GLN A 390 -8.82 21.92 25.07
N LEU A 391 -9.24 20.80 25.69
CA LEU A 391 -8.97 19.47 25.13
C LEU A 391 -9.55 19.34 23.72
N ALA A 392 -10.76 19.86 23.49
CA ALA A 392 -11.34 19.94 22.15
C ALA A 392 -10.49 20.76 21.18
N ALA A 393 -9.99 21.93 21.58
CA ALA A 393 -9.08 22.75 20.78
C ALA A 393 -7.76 22.00 20.43
N VAL A 394 -7.21 21.26 21.38
CA VAL A 394 -6.01 20.44 21.17
C VAL A 394 -6.26 19.31 20.17
N ILE A 395 -7.44 18.68 20.20
CA ILE A 395 -7.82 17.65 19.22
C ILE A 395 -7.95 18.27 17.83
N ILE A 396 -8.68 19.39 17.69
CA ILE A 396 -8.85 20.11 16.41
C ILE A 396 -7.48 20.47 15.81
N HIS A 397 -6.57 21.00 16.63
CA HIS A 397 -5.21 21.32 16.19
C HIS A 397 -4.42 20.08 15.77
N ALA A 398 -4.54 18.97 16.52
CA ALA A 398 -3.80 17.74 16.24
C ALA A 398 -4.26 17.04 14.94
N VAL A 399 -5.56 17.01 14.67
CA VAL A 399 -6.09 16.37 13.44
C VAL A 399 -5.87 17.21 12.20
N GLY A 400 -5.67 18.52 12.34
CA GLY A 400 -5.29 19.40 11.22
C GLY A 400 -3.99 18.97 10.53
N ASP A 401 -3.05 18.35 11.27
CA ASP A 401 -1.81 17.79 10.71
C ASP A 401 -2.02 16.51 9.88
N LEU A 402 -3.22 15.92 9.92
CA LEU A 402 -3.59 14.70 9.19
C LEU A 402 -4.19 14.99 7.81
N ILE A 403 -4.66 16.22 7.60
CA ILE A 403 -5.26 16.66 6.32
C ILE A 403 -4.19 16.65 5.23
N SER A 404 -4.52 16.03 4.09
CA SER A 404 -3.60 15.96 2.96
C SER A 404 -3.20 17.35 2.46
N ALA A 405 -1.89 17.60 2.38
CA ALA A 405 -1.37 18.88 1.93
C ALA A 405 -1.81 19.19 0.48
N PRO A 406 -2.10 20.47 0.14
CA PRO A 406 -2.50 20.86 -1.22
C PRO A 406 -1.52 20.42 -2.31
N ARG A 407 -0.21 20.36 -1.99
CA ARG A 407 0.83 19.87 -2.90
C ARG A 407 0.63 18.39 -3.27
N THR A 408 0.20 17.56 -2.32
CA THR A 408 -0.08 16.14 -2.56
C THR A 408 -1.31 15.97 -3.46
N ILE A 409 -2.35 16.77 -3.22
CA ILE A 409 -3.58 16.75 -4.04
C ILE A 409 -3.27 17.19 -5.47
N MET A 410 -2.44 18.22 -5.65
CA MET A 410 -1.99 18.66 -6.98
C MET A 410 -1.13 17.60 -7.67
N ALA A 411 -0.33 16.84 -6.92
CA ALA A 411 0.44 15.73 -7.48
C ALA A 411 -0.49 14.64 -8.02
N PHE A 412 -1.60 14.31 -7.35
CA PHE A 412 -2.58 13.36 -7.89
C PHE A 412 -3.13 13.82 -9.25
N TRP A 413 -3.53 15.08 -9.37
CA TRP A 413 -4.01 15.63 -10.65
C TRP A 413 -2.96 15.55 -11.76
N ARG A 414 -1.70 15.89 -11.45
CA ARG A 414 -0.59 15.87 -12.43
C ARG A 414 -0.15 14.46 -12.83
N ILE A 415 -0.28 13.48 -11.94
CA ILE A 415 0.11 12.08 -12.19
C ILE A 415 -1.02 11.31 -12.87
N SER A 416 -2.23 11.34 -12.30
CA SER A 416 -3.40 10.67 -12.85
C SER A 416 -4.70 11.33 -12.37
N PRO A 417 -5.46 11.98 -13.27
CA PRO A 417 -6.74 12.62 -12.93
C PRO A 417 -7.75 11.67 -12.27
N PHE A 418 -7.74 10.38 -12.64
CA PHE A 418 -8.62 9.38 -12.02
C PHE A 418 -8.31 9.17 -10.53
N GLU A 419 -7.04 9.20 -10.12
CA GLU A 419 -6.66 9.06 -8.70
C GLU A 419 -7.12 10.28 -7.88
N PHE A 420 -7.10 11.47 -8.49
CA PHE A 420 -7.66 12.68 -7.88
C PHE A 420 -9.18 12.57 -7.69
N LEU A 421 -9.90 12.02 -8.69
CA LEU A 421 -11.34 11.80 -8.58
C LEU A 421 -11.67 10.76 -7.49
N ILE A 422 -10.90 9.67 -7.39
CA ILE A 422 -11.06 8.67 -6.34
C ILE A 422 -10.85 9.29 -4.96
N PHE A 423 -9.80 10.11 -4.81
CA PHE A 423 -9.56 10.85 -3.56
C PHE A 423 -10.77 11.71 -3.16
N TRP A 424 -11.29 12.51 -4.09
CA TRP A 424 -12.44 13.38 -3.81
C TRP A 424 -13.74 12.60 -3.56
N ALA A 425 -13.97 11.50 -4.27
CA ALA A 425 -15.09 10.62 -4.03
C ALA A 425 -15.04 10.06 -2.60
N GLY A 426 -13.87 9.61 -2.15
CA GLY A 426 -13.65 9.13 -0.78
C GLY A 426 -13.92 10.18 0.29
N VAL A 427 -13.34 11.38 0.13
CA VAL A 427 -13.57 12.50 1.06
C VAL A 427 -15.06 12.84 1.09
N THR A 428 -15.70 12.98 -0.08
CA THR A 428 -17.12 13.33 -0.16
C THR A 428 -17.99 12.28 0.53
N VAL A 429 -17.84 10.99 0.20
CA VAL A 429 -18.62 9.91 0.82
C VAL A 429 -18.40 9.87 2.33
N SER A 430 -17.16 10.04 2.80
CA SER A 430 -16.87 10.05 4.24
C SER A 430 -17.52 11.23 4.99
N LEU A 431 -17.80 12.35 4.32
CA LEU A 431 -18.45 13.52 4.91
C LEU A 431 -19.98 13.38 4.95
N PHE A 432 -20.58 12.75 3.92
CA PHE A 432 -22.03 12.60 3.78
C PHE A 432 -22.60 11.30 4.36
N SER A 433 -21.77 10.28 4.54
CA SER A 433 -22.14 8.96 5.06
C SER A 433 -21.30 8.66 6.31
N THR A 434 -20.64 7.51 6.35
CA THR A 434 -19.72 7.10 7.42
C THR A 434 -18.29 7.06 6.89
N ILE A 435 -17.32 7.11 7.80
CA ILE A 435 -15.90 7.02 7.44
C ILE A 435 -15.63 5.66 6.77
N ASP A 436 -16.26 4.59 7.26
CA ASP A 436 -16.11 3.23 6.73
C ASP A 436 -16.54 3.12 5.26
N THR A 437 -17.69 3.70 4.89
CA THR A 437 -18.17 3.69 3.50
C THR A 437 -17.27 4.50 2.57
N GLY A 438 -16.65 5.57 3.08
CA GLY A 438 -15.60 6.31 2.38
C GLY A 438 -14.39 5.45 2.02
N ILE A 439 -13.92 4.61 2.94
CA ILE A 439 -12.82 3.66 2.68
C ILE A 439 -13.25 2.66 1.61
N TYR A 440 -14.42 2.03 1.76
CA TYR A 440 -14.88 1.04 0.80
C TYR A 440 -15.02 1.61 -0.61
N THR A 441 -15.53 2.83 -0.73
CA THR A 441 -15.69 3.51 -2.01
C THR A 441 -14.34 3.75 -2.69
N THR A 442 -13.34 4.25 -1.94
CA THR A 442 -12.01 4.51 -2.52
C THR A 442 -11.30 3.24 -2.93
N VAL A 443 -11.32 2.21 -2.08
CA VAL A 443 -10.70 0.92 -2.37
C VAL A 443 -11.37 0.26 -3.58
N ALA A 444 -12.71 0.27 -3.64
CA ALA A 444 -13.45 -0.32 -4.74
C ALA A 444 -13.20 0.42 -6.06
N LEU A 445 -13.22 1.76 -6.06
CA LEU A 445 -12.95 2.55 -7.26
C LEU A 445 -11.50 2.39 -7.75
N SER A 446 -10.53 2.32 -6.83
CA SER A 446 -9.15 2.05 -7.22
C SER A 446 -8.94 0.63 -7.75
N ALA A 447 -9.60 -0.38 -7.15
CA ALA A 447 -9.57 -1.74 -7.67
C ALA A 447 -10.21 -1.80 -9.06
N ALA A 448 -11.33 -1.11 -9.28
CA ALA A 448 -11.96 -0.99 -10.58
C ALA A 448 -11.06 -0.30 -11.60
N LEU A 449 -10.36 0.78 -11.22
CA LEU A 449 -9.39 1.46 -12.08
C LEU A 449 -8.20 0.56 -12.44
N MET A 450 -7.69 -0.21 -11.46
CA MET A 450 -6.62 -1.17 -11.69
C MET A 450 -7.07 -2.27 -12.67
N LEU A 451 -8.24 -2.87 -12.46
CA LEU A 451 -8.81 -3.87 -13.36
C LEU A 451 -9.06 -3.29 -14.75
N PHE A 452 -9.54 -2.06 -14.84
CA PHE A 452 -9.76 -1.37 -16.12
C PHE A 452 -8.43 -1.14 -16.87
N ARG A 453 -7.37 -0.73 -16.17
CA ARG A 453 -6.02 -0.56 -16.77
C ARG A 453 -5.48 -1.89 -17.30
N ILE A 454 -5.59 -2.96 -16.52
CA ILE A 454 -5.16 -4.31 -16.93
C ILE A 454 -5.98 -4.76 -18.15
N ALA A 455 -7.30 -4.61 -18.11
CA ALA A 455 -8.20 -5.01 -19.20
C ALA A 455 -7.99 -4.20 -20.49
N LYS A 456 -7.56 -2.94 -20.38
CA LYS A 456 -7.23 -2.07 -21.53
C LYS A 456 -5.76 -2.12 -21.93
N ALA A 457 -4.93 -2.97 -21.31
CA ALA A 457 -3.55 -3.15 -21.73
C ALA A 457 -3.50 -3.61 -23.19
N GLN A 458 -2.58 -3.03 -23.97
CA GLN A 458 -2.41 -3.33 -25.39
C GLN A 458 -0.99 -3.78 -25.66
N GLY A 459 -0.83 -4.73 -26.57
CA GLY A 459 0.48 -5.13 -27.05
C GLY A 459 0.87 -4.33 -28.27
N LYS A 460 2.17 -4.34 -28.57
CA LYS A 460 2.76 -3.48 -29.60
C LYS A 460 3.66 -4.28 -30.51
N PHE A 461 3.60 -3.99 -31.81
CA PHE A 461 4.58 -4.50 -32.76
C PHE A 461 5.87 -3.70 -32.63
N VAL A 462 7.00 -4.40 -32.54
CA VAL A 462 8.31 -3.78 -32.29
C VAL A 462 9.26 -3.97 -33.47
N GLY A 463 10.14 -2.99 -33.67
CA GLY A 463 11.24 -3.03 -34.63
C GLY A 463 12.59 -2.83 -33.95
N GLN A 464 13.65 -3.20 -34.64
CA GLN A 464 15.02 -3.17 -34.12
C GLN A 464 15.65 -1.78 -34.31
N ILE A 465 16.35 -1.31 -33.28
CA ILE A 465 17.25 -0.16 -33.35
C ILE A 465 18.64 -0.57 -32.85
N LYS A 466 19.68 0.09 -33.37
CA LYS A 466 21.05 -0.01 -32.87
C LYS A 466 21.30 1.10 -31.86
N VAL A 467 21.70 0.74 -30.65
CA VAL A 467 22.10 1.66 -29.59
C VAL A 467 23.59 1.50 -29.34
N TYR A 468 24.29 2.62 -29.23
CA TYR A 468 25.71 2.68 -28.89
C TYR A 468 25.82 3.21 -27.46
N GLU A 469 26.50 2.47 -26.59
CA GLU A 469 26.82 2.95 -25.25
C GLU A 469 28.07 3.84 -25.32
N GLN A 470 27.89 5.16 -25.21
CA GLN A 470 29.00 6.10 -25.19
C GLN A 470 29.39 6.41 -23.74
N GLN A 471 30.50 5.84 -23.27
CA GLN A 471 31.09 6.24 -21.99
C GLN A 471 31.75 7.61 -22.15
N LEU A 472 31.22 8.63 -21.45
CA LEU A 472 31.71 10.00 -21.54
C LEU A 472 33.06 10.24 -20.81
N ILE A 473 33.59 9.23 -20.12
CA ILE A 473 34.81 9.34 -19.29
C ILE A 473 35.64 8.05 -19.41
N SER A 474 36.21 7.81 -20.59
CA SER A 474 37.26 6.80 -20.77
C SER A 474 38.24 7.34 -21.81
N GLU A 475 39.49 7.59 -21.42
CA GLU A 475 40.60 8.00 -22.31
C GLU A 475 41.02 6.87 -23.27
N ASP A 476 40.47 5.66 -23.09
CA ASP A 476 40.65 4.54 -24.00
C ASP A 476 39.61 4.57 -25.12
N ASN A 477 40.12 4.64 -26.35
CA ASN A 477 39.41 4.54 -27.64
C ASN A 477 38.78 3.15 -27.87
N GLN A 478 38.07 2.60 -26.88
CA GLN A 478 37.29 1.37 -27.08
C GLN A 478 36.06 1.70 -27.93
N MET A 479 35.90 0.95 -29.03
CA MET A 479 34.72 1.06 -29.88
C MET A 479 33.46 0.86 -29.03
N PRO A 480 32.44 1.72 -29.16
CA PRO A 480 31.21 1.60 -28.39
C PRO A 480 30.57 0.24 -28.64
N GLN A 481 30.19 -0.46 -27.57
CA GLN A 481 29.50 -1.73 -27.71
C GLN A 481 28.15 -1.50 -28.41
N GLU A 482 27.94 -2.18 -29.54
CA GLU A 482 26.66 -2.20 -30.24
C GLU A 482 25.68 -3.09 -29.48
N ARG A 483 24.51 -2.54 -29.13
CA ARG A 483 23.40 -3.31 -28.58
C ARG A 483 22.13 -3.07 -29.38
N HIS A 484 21.44 -4.16 -29.72
CA HIS A 484 20.12 -4.08 -30.32
C HIS A 484 19.05 -3.85 -29.26
N VAL A 485 18.16 -2.90 -29.51
CA VAL A 485 17.00 -2.62 -28.67
C VAL A 485 15.76 -2.61 -29.55
N TYR A 486 14.68 -3.16 -29.04
CA TYR A 486 13.43 -3.28 -29.79
C TYR A 486 12.40 -2.28 -29.26
N ILE A 487 11.92 -1.39 -30.14
CA ILE A 487 11.03 -0.26 -29.83
C ILE A 487 9.75 -0.39 -30.68
N PRO A 488 8.57 0.02 -30.16
CA PRO A 488 7.33 0.02 -30.93
C PRO A 488 7.43 0.79 -32.25
N LEU A 489 6.89 0.21 -33.32
CA LEU A 489 6.88 0.82 -34.66
C LEU A 489 6.02 2.09 -34.73
N ASP A 490 5.08 2.25 -33.82
CA ASP A 490 4.10 3.34 -33.77
C ASP A 490 4.50 4.49 -32.82
N HIS A 491 5.65 4.39 -32.14
CA HIS A 491 6.12 5.35 -31.12
C HIS A 491 5.11 5.65 -30.00
N SER A 492 4.15 4.75 -29.77
CA SER A 492 3.12 4.92 -28.74
C SER A 492 3.66 4.86 -27.31
N ASP A 493 4.95 4.57 -27.13
CA ASP A 493 5.67 4.57 -25.86
C ASP A 493 6.34 5.91 -25.54
N GLY A 494 6.17 6.94 -26.38
CA GLY A 494 6.77 8.25 -26.18
C GLY A 494 8.26 8.31 -26.52
N THR A 495 8.76 7.32 -27.26
CA THR A 495 10.13 7.35 -27.79
C THR A 495 10.35 8.50 -28.77
N ASN A 496 11.61 8.90 -28.93
CA ASN A 496 11.99 10.02 -29.78
C ASN A 496 11.49 9.81 -31.22
N PRO A 497 10.59 10.65 -31.74
CA PRO A 497 9.98 10.46 -33.07
C PRO A 497 10.97 10.50 -34.23
N SER A 498 12.18 11.03 -34.00
CA SER A 498 13.24 11.08 -35.02
C SER A 498 13.93 9.73 -35.23
N VAL A 499 13.84 8.81 -34.27
CA VAL A 499 14.45 7.48 -34.36
C VAL A 499 13.47 6.52 -35.02
N LYS A 500 13.69 6.17 -36.28
CA LYS A 500 12.81 5.23 -36.99
C LYS A 500 13.28 3.78 -36.75
N PRO A 501 12.51 2.95 -36.02
CA PRO A 501 12.85 1.55 -35.83
C PRO A 501 12.82 0.81 -37.17
N LYS A 502 13.82 -0.05 -37.41
CA LYS A 502 13.84 -0.92 -38.57
C LYS A 502 12.82 -2.03 -38.34
N PRO A 503 11.79 -2.20 -39.19
CA PRO A 503 10.86 -3.30 -39.05
C PRO A 503 11.59 -4.65 -39.22
N PRO A 504 11.06 -5.73 -38.62
CA PRO A 504 11.56 -7.08 -38.86
C PRO A 504 11.49 -7.43 -40.36
N PRO A 505 12.26 -8.44 -40.81
CA PRO A 505 12.21 -8.94 -42.18
C PRO A 505 10.77 -9.28 -42.63
N ASN A 506 10.52 -9.21 -43.94
CA ASN A 506 9.22 -9.51 -44.49
C ASN A 506 8.80 -10.93 -44.09
N GLY A 507 7.67 -11.00 -43.42
CA GLY A 507 7.11 -12.22 -42.89
C GLY A 507 7.58 -12.65 -41.51
N ILE A 508 8.21 -11.76 -40.76
CA ILE A 508 8.40 -11.91 -39.33
C ILE A 508 7.66 -10.78 -38.61
N PHE A 509 6.90 -11.12 -37.58
CA PHE A 509 6.14 -10.22 -36.73
C PHE A 509 6.59 -10.38 -35.28
N ILE A 510 7.12 -9.30 -34.70
CA ILE A 510 7.52 -9.31 -33.30
C ILE A 510 6.48 -8.55 -32.50
N TYR A 511 5.76 -9.25 -31.62
CA TYR A 511 4.68 -8.71 -30.81
C TYR A 511 5.04 -8.72 -29.32
N ARG A 512 5.20 -7.53 -28.74
CA ARG A 512 5.50 -7.38 -27.32
C ARG A 512 4.23 -7.15 -26.52
N MET A 513 3.96 -8.03 -25.55
CA MET A 513 2.95 -7.78 -24.53
C MET A 513 3.51 -6.84 -23.46
N SER A 514 2.73 -5.81 -23.11
CA SER A 514 3.13 -4.77 -22.15
C SER A 514 2.87 -5.15 -20.69
N GLU A 515 1.93 -6.08 -20.46
CA GLU A 515 1.55 -6.59 -19.15
C GLU A 515 1.41 -8.13 -19.16
N GLY A 516 1.02 -8.72 -18.02
CA GLY A 516 0.65 -10.14 -17.96
C GLY A 516 -0.51 -10.47 -18.88
N TYR A 517 -0.44 -11.62 -19.56
CA TYR A 517 -1.44 -12.08 -20.51
C TYR A 517 -2.45 -12.95 -19.76
N LEU A 518 -3.60 -12.38 -19.43
CA LEU A 518 -4.60 -12.96 -18.54
C LEU A 518 -5.98 -12.90 -19.18
N TYR A 519 -6.94 -13.66 -18.67
CA TYR A 519 -8.32 -13.71 -19.18
C TYR A 519 -8.97 -12.33 -19.34
N LEU A 520 -8.57 -11.35 -18.50
CA LEU A 520 -9.07 -9.96 -18.53
C LEU A 520 -8.67 -9.19 -19.79
N ASN A 521 -7.50 -9.46 -20.35
CA ASN A 521 -6.91 -8.70 -21.47
C ASN A 521 -6.54 -9.55 -22.67
N ALA A 522 -6.67 -10.88 -22.57
CA ALA A 522 -6.23 -11.82 -23.58
C ALA A 522 -6.80 -11.52 -24.96
N VAL A 523 -8.11 -11.28 -25.02
CA VAL A 523 -8.83 -10.95 -26.27
C VAL A 523 -8.32 -9.63 -26.86
N HIS A 524 -8.06 -8.62 -26.03
CA HIS A 524 -7.58 -7.34 -26.54
C HIS A 524 -6.17 -7.44 -27.16
N PHE A 525 -5.29 -8.26 -26.57
CA PHE A 525 -3.97 -8.53 -27.15
C PHE A 525 -4.10 -9.30 -28.47
N THR A 526 -4.88 -10.38 -28.48
CA THR A 526 -4.96 -11.26 -29.65
C THR A 526 -5.73 -10.67 -30.82
N ASP A 527 -6.81 -9.92 -30.58
CA ASP A 527 -7.56 -9.24 -31.64
C ASP A 527 -6.68 -8.23 -32.39
N LEU A 528 -5.87 -7.45 -31.65
CA LEU A 528 -4.96 -6.48 -32.26
C LEU A 528 -3.85 -7.18 -33.05
N LEU A 529 -3.29 -8.25 -32.49
CA LEU A 529 -2.29 -9.08 -33.15
C LEU A 529 -2.82 -9.65 -34.46
N VAL A 530 -3.96 -10.35 -34.41
CA VAL A 530 -4.58 -10.97 -35.58
C VAL A 530 -4.96 -9.91 -36.61
N LYS A 531 -5.60 -8.82 -36.19
CA LYS A 531 -6.05 -7.75 -37.09
C LYS A 531 -4.89 -7.13 -37.87
N GLU A 532 -3.75 -6.88 -37.22
CA GLU A 532 -2.62 -6.26 -37.90
C GLU A 532 -1.88 -7.27 -38.79
N ILE A 533 -1.75 -8.53 -38.37
CA ILE A 533 -1.17 -9.59 -39.21
C ILE A 533 -2.03 -9.79 -40.46
N LEU A 534 -3.33 -10.05 -40.31
CA LEU A 534 -4.26 -10.24 -41.44
C LEU A 534 -4.32 -9.03 -42.38
N LYS A 535 -4.02 -7.83 -41.88
CA LYS A 535 -3.94 -6.60 -42.69
C LYS A 535 -2.64 -6.51 -43.50
N GLN A 536 -1.56 -7.11 -43.00
CA GLN A 536 -0.24 -7.12 -43.64
C GLN A 536 0.03 -8.41 -44.44
N THR A 537 -0.79 -9.45 -44.29
CA THR A 537 -0.63 -10.76 -44.96
C THR A 537 -1.78 -11.06 -45.94
N ARG A 538 -1.58 -12.07 -46.80
CA ARG A 538 -2.63 -12.65 -47.65
C ARG A 538 -3.07 -14.02 -47.13
N PRO A 539 -4.31 -14.41 -47.44
CA PRO A 539 -4.69 -15.81 -47.39
C PRO A 539 -3.78 -16.65 -48.31
N GLY A 540 -3.28 -17.79 -47.82
CA GLY A 540 -2.48 -18.74 -48.60
C GLY A 540 -3.25 -19.32 -49.79
N VAL A 541 -4.56 -19.53 -49.61
CA VAL A 541 -5.49 -19.93 -50.68
C VAL A 541 -6.25 -18.69 -51.20
N VAL A 542 -6.17 -18.43 -52.51
CA VAL A 542 -6.82 -17.27 -53.15
C VAL A 542 -8.35 -17.38 -53.17
N ASN A 543 -8.90 -18.60 -53.13
CA ASN A 543 -10.34 -18.86 -53.06
C ASN A 543 -10.66 -20.07 -52.15
N PRO A 544 -10.57 -19.91 -50.81
CA PRO A 544 -10.72 -21.03 -49.87
C PRO A 544 -12.15 -21.58 -49.80
N TYR A 545 -13.14 -20.81 -50.23
CA TYR A 545 -14.57 -21.16 -50.11
C TYR A 545 -15.21 -21.68 -51.41
N GLY A 546 -14.45 -21.66 -52.52
CA GLY A 546 -14.92 -22.06 -53.85
C GLY A 546 -15.94 -21.09 -54.46
N SER A 547 -17.19 -21.12 -53.97
CA SER A 547 -18.31 -20.30 -54.48
C SER A 547 -18.54 -19.03 -53.65
N LEU A 548 -19.03 -17.97 -54.28
CA LEU A 548 -19.26 -16.65 -53.65
C LEU A 548 -20.24 -16.71 -52.46
N GLY A 549 -21.14 -17.71 -52.43
CA GLY A 549 -22.12 -17.90 -51.35
C GLY A 549 -21.57 -18.54 -50.08
N ASN A 550 -20.41 -19.19 -50.16
CA ASN A 550 -19.73 -19.80 -49.00
C ASN A 550 -18.77 -18.82 -48.31
N ARG A 551 -18.61 -17.61 -48.85
CA ARG A 551 -17.75 -16.58 -48.28
C ARG A 551 -18.37 -16.06 -46.97
N PRO A 552 -17.61 -15.99 -45.87
CA PRO A 552 -18.06 -15.36 -44.64
C PRO A 552 -18.48 -13.92 -44.90
N TRP A 553 -19.57 -13.49 -44.26
CA TRP A 553 -20.14 -12.14 -44.42
C TRP A 553 -19.18 -11.00 -44.06
N ASN A 554 -18.09 -11.30 -43.35
CA ASN A 554 -17.10 -10.36 -42.83
C ASN A 554 -15.73 -10.41 -43.55
N ASP A 555 -15.57 -11.20 -44.62
CA ASP A 555 -14.30 -11.32 -45.37
C ASP A 555 -14.19 -10.20 -46.44
N PRO A 556 -13.17 -9.31 -46.42
CA PRO A 556 -13.00 -8.20 -47.36
C PRO A 556 -12.31 -8.55 -48.70
N GLY A 557 -11.73 -9.75 -48.90
CA GLY A 557 -11.10 -10.17 -50.17
C GLY A 557 -9.62 -9.75 -50.34
N PRO A 558 -8.88 -10.25 -51.36
CA PRO A 558 -7.42 -10.35 -51.29
C PRO A 558 -6.63 -9.06 -51.66
N ARG A 559 -5.60 -8.69 -50.86
CA ARG A 559 -4.51 -7.69 -51.14
C ARG A 559 -3.16 -8.12 -50.51
N HIS A 560 -2.02 -7.76 -51.14
CA HIS A 560 -0.60 -8.25 -51.17
C HIS A 560 0.00 -9.33 -50.22
N LYS A 561 0.86 -10.22 -50.78
CA LYS A 561 1.35 -11.52 -50.24
C LYS A 561 2.58 -11.36 -49.32
N THR A 562 2.56 -12.01 -48.15
CA THR A 562 3.71 -12.25 -47.26
C THR A 562 3.38 -13.40 -46.29
N GLU A 563 4.29 -14.35 -46.10
CA GLU A 563 4.25 -15.38 -45.03
C GLU A 563 4.48 -14.73 -43.66
N SER A 564 4.26 -15.41 -42.53
CA SER A 564 4.31 -14.78 -41.19
C SER A 564 4.81 -15.72 -40.11
N ASP A 565 5.84 -15.31 -39.38
CA ASP A 565 6.32 -15.92 -38.15
C ASP A 565 6.16 -14.94 -36.99
N ILE A 566 5.80 -15.43 -35.80
CA ILE A 566 5.38 -14.57 -34.68
C ILE A 566 6.25 -14.81 -33.45
N ASP A 567 6.83 -13.74 -32.90
CA ASP A 567 7.57 -13.75 -31.64
C ASP A 567 6.82 -12.99 -30.53
N ILE A 568 6.59 -13.65 -29.39
CA ILE A 568 5.85 -13.11 -28.24
C ILE A 568 6.60 -13.30 -26.92
N GLY A 569 6.77 -12.22 -26.16
CA GLY A 569 7.20 -12.27 -24.76
C GLY A 569 6.03 -12.14 -23.78
N VAL A 570 5.92 -13.06 -22.81
CA VAL A 570 4.82 -13.08 -21.81
C VAL A 570 5.34 -13.24 -20.38
N SER A 571 4.78 -12.45 -19.45
CA SER A 571 5.20 -12.42 -18.05
C SER A 571 4.38 -13.31 -17.11
N ASN A 572 3.07 -13.49 -17.36
CA ASN A 572 2.14 -14.35 -16.61
C ASN A 572 1.04 -14.86 -17.55
N VAL A 573 0.52 -16.08 -17.33
CA VAL A 573 -0.50 -16.70 -18.17
C VAL A 573 -1.52 -17.49 -17.34
N ASP A 574 -2.75 -17.61 -17.84
CA ASP A 574 -3.81 -18.47 -17.31
C ASP A 574 -4.42 -19.39 -18.39
N ILE A 575 -5.35 -20.27 -18.00
CA ILE A 575 -5.92 -21.27 -18.93
C ILE A 575 -6.68 -20.59 -20.08
N THR A 576 -7.48 -19.57 -19.79
CA THR A 576 -8.30 -18.87 -20.79
C THR A 576 -7.44 -18.14 -21.82
N SER A 577 -6.37 -17.49 -21.36
CA SER A 577 -5.41 -16.81 -22.23
C SER A 577 -4.64 -17.79 -23.11
N ILE A 578 -4.24 -18.96 -22.60
CA ILE A 578 -3.63 -20.02 -23.43
C ILE A 578 -4.61 -20.57 -24.46
N GLN A 579 -5.87 -20.80 -24.09
CA GLN A 579 -6.89 -21.23 -25.05
C GLN A 579 -7.05 -20.21 -26.19
N ASN A 580 -7.07 -18.92 -25.85
CA ASN A 580 -7.13 -17.85 -26.84
C ASN A 580 -5.90 -17.86 -27.78
N LEU A 581 -4.69 -18.10 -27.26
CA LEU A 581 -3.49 -18.31 -28.09
C LEU A 581 -3.64 -19.51 -29.05
N ILE A 582 -4.20 -20.64 -28.59
CA ILE A 582 -4.46 -21.81 -29.44
C ILE A 582 -5.44 -21.45 -30.57
N ASP A 583 -6.50 -20.70 -30.25
CA ASP A 583 -7.52 -20.28 -31.21
C ASP A 583 -6.92 -19.34 -32.26
N VAL A 584 -6.06 -18.41 -31.85
CA VAL A 584 -5.31 -17.51 -32.74
C VAL A 584 -4.35 -18.29 -33.63
N ARG A 585 -3.60 -19.24 -33.09
CA ARG A 585 -2.74 -20.12 -33.89
C ARG A 585 -3.57 -20.81 -34.97
N ARG A 586 -4.71 -21.42 -34.60
CA ARG A 586 -5.59 -22.09 -35.56
C ARG A 586 -6.11 -21.13 -36.63
N GLN A 587 -6.46 -19.91 -36.25
CA GLN A 587 -6.93 -18.88 -37.18
C GLN A 587 -5.83 -18.45 -38.16
N LEU A 588 -4.60 -18.29 -37.68
CA LEU A 588 -3.46 -17.90 -38.50
C LEU A 588 -2.97 -19.05 -39.39
N ASP A 589 -2.96 -20.28 -38.89
CA ASP A 589 -2.64 -21.48 -39.67
C ASP A 589 -3.64 -21.63 -40.84
N GLN A 590 -4.94 -21.39 -40.57
CA GLN A 590 -5.97 -21.39 -41.61
C GLN A 590 -5.81 -20.24 -42.62
N HIS A 591 -5.38 -19.06 -42.16
CA HIS A 591 -5.14 -17.94 -43.04
C HIS A 591 -3.93 -18.18 -43.93
N ALA A 592 -2.82 -18.68 -43.37
CA ALA A 592 -1.58 -18.92 -44.09
C ALA A 592 -1.62 -20.16 -45.00
N ASP A 593 -2.56 -21.09 -44.78
CA ASP A 593 -2.61 -22.43 -45.41
C ASP A 593 -1.36 -23.28 -45.12
N CYS A 594 -0.65 -22.93 -44.06
CA CYS A 594 0.51 -23.64 -43.53
C CYS A 594 0.56 -23.44 -42.01
N ALA A 595 1.36 -24.26 -41.33
CA ALA A 595 1.58 -24.07 -39.89
C ALA A 595 2.48 -22.85 -39.69
N VAL A 596 1.98 -21.82 -39.03
CA VAL A 596 2.74 -20.62 -38.67
C VAL A 596 3.71 -20.96 -37.54
N ALA A 597 4.97 -20.55 -37.64
CA ALA A 597 5.94 -20.75 -36.57
C ALA A 597 5.71 -19.74 -35.43
N TRP A 598 5.75 -20.25 -34.20
CA TRP A 598 5.64 -19.45 -32.98
C TRP A 598 6.93 -19.57 -32.18
N HIS A 599 7.54 -18.43 -31.90
CA HIS A 599 8.69 -18.31 -31.03
C HIS A 599 8.32 -17.48 -29.79
N PHE A 600 8.86 -17.86 -28.63
CA PHE A 600 8.64 -17.14 -27.38
C PHE A 600 9.98 -16.74 -26.78
N ALA A 601 10.22 -15.44 -26.66
CA ALA A 601 11.41 -14.90 -26.02
C ALA A 601 11.15 -14.43 -24.58
N GLY A 602 12.12 -14.65 -23.70
CA GLY A 602 12.13 -14.08 -22.34
C GLY A 602 11.10 -14.69 -21.37
N VAL A 603 10.70 -15.94 -21.59
CA VAL A 603 9.79 -16.68 -20.68
C VAL A 603 10.54 -17.09 -19.42
N LYS A 604 10.36 -16.34 -18.33
CA LYS A 604 11.08 -16.57 -17.05
C LYS A 604 10.47 -17.64 -16.15
N SER A 605 9.17 -17.90 -16.28
CA SER A 605 8.44 -18.76 -15.34
C SER A 605 8.32 -20.19 -15.88
N PRO A 606 8.76 -21.22 -15.11
CA PRO A 606 8.62 -22.62 -15.53
C PRO A 606 7.17 -23.05 -15.76
N TRP A 607 6.21 -22.46 -15.00
CA TRP A 607 4.79 -22.71 -15.19
C TRP A 607 4.29 -22.25 -16.55
N ILE A 608 4.76 -21.09 -17.03
CA ILE A 608 4.37 -20.53 -18.31
C ILE A 608 4.89 -21.40 -19.44
N ARG A 609 6.17 -21.76 -19.37
CA ARG A 609 6.82 -22.65 -20.34
C ARG A 609 6.09 -24.00 -20.43
N ARG A 610 5.79 -24.61 -19.28
CA ARG A 610 5.03 -25.86 -19.21
C ARG A 610 3.65 -25.73 -19.85
N ALA A 611 2.95 -24.63 -19.56
CA ALA A 611 1.60 -24.43 -20.06
C ALA A 611 1.58 -24.25 -21.59
N LEU A 612 2.51 -23.47 -22.15
CA LEU A 612 2.70 -23.31 -23.60
C LEU A 612 3.01 -24.65 -24.29
N VAL A 613 3.97 -25.42 -23.75
CA VAL A 613 4.34 -26.73 -24.31
C VAL A 613 3.18 -27.74 -24.22
N SER A 614 2.45 -27.76 -23.10
CA SER A 614 1.27 -28.64 -22.96
C SER A 614 0.15 -28.32 -23.95
N SER A 615 0.14 -27.08 -24.46
CA SER A 615 -0.80 -26.60 -25.47
C SER A 615 -0.30 -26.77 -26.91
N GLY A 616 0.83 -27.44 -27.11
CA GLY A 616 1.38 -27.74 -28.43
C GLY A 616 2.24 -26.62 -29.04
N PHE A 617 2.55 -25.56 -28.30
CA PHE A 617 3.53 -24.57 -28.72
C PHE A 617 4.95 -25.12 -28.49
N GLY A 618 5.77 -25.15 -29.55
CA GLY A 618 7.12 -25.73 -29.53
C GLY A 618 7.20 -27.19 -30.02
N ALA A 619 6.10 -27.87 -30.33
CA ALA A 619 6.21 -29.16 -31.03
C ALA A 619 6.63 -28.93 -32.49
N SER A 620 7.70 -29.59 -32.95
CA SER A 620 8.19 -29.46 -34.34
C SER A 620 7.09 -29.85 -35.34
N SER A 621 6.89 -28.99 -36.34
CA SER A 621 5.85 -29.04 -37.39
C SER A 621 5.99 -30.24 -38.36
N THR A 622 6.90 -31.19 -38.11
CA THR A 622 7.09 -32.38 -38.94
C THR A 622 5.99 -33.44 -38.69
N MET A 623 4.71 -33.06 -38.80
CA MET A 623 3.60 -34.00 -38.97
C MET A 623 3.16 -34.02 -40.44
N THR A 624 4.02 -34.58 -41.29
CA THR A 624 3.61 -35.09 -42.59
C THR A 624 2.61 -36.22 -42.38
N ARG A 625 1.44 -36.10 -43.01
CA ARG A 625 0.37 -37.11 -43.09
C ARG A 625 0.89 -38.56 -43.06
N THR A 626 0.65 -39.29 -41.97
CA THR A 626 0.66 -40.76 -41.97
C THR A 626 -0.64 -41.28 -41.38
N ILE A 627 -1.37 -41.98 -42.24
CA ILE A 627 -2.56 -42.77 -41.96
C ILE A 627 -2.17 -43.90 -40.98
N PHE A 628 -2.85 -43.95 -39.83
CA PHE A 628 -2.78 -44.98 -38.78
C PHE A 628 -1.39 -45.44 -38.32
N SER A 629 -0.92 -44.90 -37.19
CA SER A 629 -0.20 -45.70 -36.19
C SER A 629 -0.58 -45.25 -34.78
N VAL A 630 -1.03 -46.21 -33.97
CA VAL A 630 -1.26 -46.03 -32.53
C VAL A 630 -0.02 -46.58 -31.84
N GLN A 631 0.92 -45.72 -31.46
CA GLN A 631 1.70 -45.92 -30.24
C GLN A 631 2.31 -44.60 -29.75
N LEU A 632 1.81 -44.17 -28.59
CA LEU A 632 2.39 -43.10 -27.77
C LEU A 632 3.78 -43.50 -27.28
N GLN A 633 4.79 -42.68 -27.55
CA GLN A 633 5.82 -42.26 -26.58
C GLN A 633 6.84 -41.36 -27.29
N HIS A 634 6.56 -40.05 -27.31
CA HIS A 634 7.66 -39.09 -27.28
C HIS A 634 7.72 -38.50 -25.88
N ASP A 635 8.87 -38.71 -25.27
CA ASP A 635 9.20 -38.34 -23.91
C ASP A 635 9.08 -36.81 -23.76
N PRO A 636 8.12 -36.28 -22.99
CA PRO A 636 7.91 -34.84 -22.87
C PRO A 636 9.08 -34.10 -22.19
N ALA A 637 10.11 -34.83 -21.75
CA ALA A 637 11.38 -34.30 -21.26
C ALA A 637 12.26 -33.70 -22.37
N ALA A 638 12.20 -34.21 -23.61
CA ALA A 638 13.02 -33.71 -24.73
C ALA A 638 12.55 -32.34 -25.24
N LEU A 639 11.24 -32.07 -25.16
CA LEU A 639 10.59 -30.81 -25.58
C LEU A 639 10.87 -29.62 -24.65
N LEU A 640 11.53 -29.83 -23.51
CA LEU A 640 11.68 -28.80 -22.46
C LEU A 640 13.14 -28.47 -22.12
N SER A 641 14.12 -29.02 -22.84
CA SER A 641 15.54 -28.66 -22.65
C SER A 641 15.80 -27.19 -22.94
N ALA A 642 16.78 -26.57 -22.28
CA ALA A 642 17.12 -25.14 -22.45
C ALA A 642 17.44 -24.74 -23.91
N ASN A 643 17.74 -25.72 -24.78
CA ASN A 643 18.05 -25.54 -26.20
C ASN A 643 16.84 -25.91 -27.09
N HIS A 644 15.65 -25.47 -26.73
CA HIS A 644 14.45 -25.72 -27.55
C HIS A 644 14.34 -24.68 -28.68
N PRO A 645 14.17 -25.07 -29.96
CA PRO A 645 14.23 -24.14 -31.11
C PRO A 645 13.22 -22.98 -31.06
N ASN A 646 12.13 -23.15 -30.32
CA ASN A 646 11.05 -22.16 -30.22
C ASN A 646 11.06 -21.31 -28.93
N PHE A 647 11.95 -21.59 -27.97
CA PHE A 647 12.02 -20.84 -26.71
C PHE A 647 13.41 -20.21 -26.56
N HIS A 648 13.43 -18.88 -26.53
CA HIS A 648 14.67 -18.11 -26.59
C HIS A 648 14.86 -17.28 -25.32
N ILE A 649 16.12 -17.09 -24.93
CA ILE A 649 16.47 -16.23 -23.80
C ILE A 649 16.30 -14.77 -24.23
N ASP A 650 16.82 -14.44 -25.42
CA ASP A 650 16.83 -13.10 -25.98
C ASP A 650 16.13 -13.02 -27.34
N LEU A 651 15.58 -11.83 -27.64
CA LEU A 651 14.84 -11.57 -28.88
C LEU A 651 15.72 -11.68 -30.13
N ASP A 652 17.01 -11.37 -30.02
CA ASP A 652 17.97 -11.49 -31.13
C ASP A 652 18.24 -12.97 -31.50
N GLU A 653 18.18 -13.87 -30.51
CA GLU A 653 18.31 -15.31 -30.74
C GLU A 653 17.06 -15.86 -31.41
N ALA A 654 15.88 -15.44 -30.94
CA ALA A 654 14.60 -15.74 -31.57
C ALA A 654 14.57 -15.30 -33.03
N LEU A 655 14.91 -14.03 -33.29
CA LEU A 655 14.90 -13.48 -34.64
C LEU A 655 15.84 -14.25 -35.58
N LYS A 656 17.04 -14.63 -35.12
CA LYS A 656 17.99 -15.42 -35.93
C LYS A 656 17.47 -16.82 -36.24
N ALA A 657 16.85 -17.49 -35.27
CA ALA A 657 16.26 -18.82 -35.47
C ALA A 657 15.12 -18.75 -36.50
N THR A 658 14.25 -17.76 -36.38
CA THR A 658 13.15 -17.51 -37.32
C THR A 658 13.66 -17.17 -38.72
N GLU A 659 14.68 -16.32 -38.86
CA GLU A 659 15.31 -16.03 -40.16
C GLU A 659 15.92 -17.28 -40.81
N GLN A 660 16.46 -18.22 -40.02
CA GLN A 660 17.00 -19.48 -40.54
C GLN A 660 15.89 -20.41 -41.03
N GLU A 661 14.78 -20.53 -40.30
CA GLU A 661 13.62 -21.31 -40.74
C GLU A 661 13.01 -20.75 -42.03
N LEU A 662 12.80 -19.44 -42.11
CA LEU A 662 12.30 -18.77 -43.33
C LEU A 662 13.19 -19.02 -44.55
N ARG A 663 14.52 -18.99 -44.38
CA ARG A 663 15.44 -19.33 -45.48
C ARG A 663 15.29 -20.76 -45.94
N MET A 664 15.13 -21.71 -45.00
CA MET A 664 14.89 -23.10 -45.36
C MET A 664 13.58 -23.27 -46.14
N TYR A 665 12.52 -22.52 -45.81
CA TYR A 665 11.27 -22.57 -46.56
C TYR A 665 11.33 -21.90 -47.94
N GLN A 666 12.16 -20.87 -48.12
CA GLN A 666 12.34 -20.19 -49.42
C GLN A 666 13.18 -20.98 -50.42
N ASP A 667 14.01 -21.91 -49.95
CA ASP A 667 14.82 -22.81 -50.79
C ASP A 667 14.03 -24.03 -51.31
N TYR A 668 12.77 -24.22 -50.84
CA TYR A 668 11.79 -25.20 -51.33
C TYR A 668 10.74 -24.55 -52.25
#